data_AF-A0A938V8L1-F1
#
_entry.id   AF-A0A938V8L1-F1
#
_cell.length_a   1.000
_cell.length_b   1.000
_cell.length_c   1.000
_cell.angle_alpha   90.00
_cell.angle_beta   90.00
_cell.angle_gamma   90.00
#
_symmetry.space_group_name_H-M   'P 1'
#
loop_
_entity.id
_entity.type
_entity.pdbx_description
1 polymer ?
#
loop_
_entity_poly.entity_id
_entity_poly.type
_entity_poly.pdbx_seq_one_letter_code
_entity_poly.pdbx_strand_id
1 'polypeptide(L)'
;MTLKRPIAVLLLLIILMVVVSLTMARSSAEKNAFVVEDFEVSDVPNDDGTGLVLSWKPLDRQARIIEYRIYRGISPDTLFYHASIPINVKTGVAADRMYYYDSSWNTLVETKSPARMRRERKQPVDSPLYRSIPRDPEILAQLVPYYSMLSMIPNKRDYYRLTRKSYSAEASDSTVYAGISLRRSNILAQLKPDVQYYYTVMAVDERNNYHDMAPVREGVPKPNPPEPAPSFYAALIEDKDTIQFEWEYPRFSGDLYTFKILMLPAIEDSVWINKRQQPQYGQLKPEVLAYEQVQQAGSDSPKNYHIVDLIELYKKGFTKEQFKNARYALEFGDDQRFSAHSSLVQPQIANSNMLPSKVTYRVEDKPNDKGDRLVVIWDYPMVFLTKTSSLDSSFSRLRINYQLNLPESQKVSNIYCEFSELESGRSFKTINEFYADNAIILTTPPAYDYKKGFKVKMTLKGDPEIPASYHVEQDLVWDNDMMTLMPGKSLWVNGVDVSGLNTAVYRKRVNGGFFSLIKAIPSYDSSFEVPVPYKTTIYRGIAGVNIVRGDSIFTYSGSDVYRRARTKNDPSGSMLLISSTLDLVYDRDAERTIQTSLFPDEAKKMVEEALIKLRADLAKQEEGLKKLRADYPLVAADPKNRTESREDQQVTAAEKELDTTRKLIRMYEQNEHLVYANSIGLRGRRIGYVARIREDDRRSMAYHVVRTNGKGLFTEAEYTKDENGKHIYDIPLSNWFDRNKFTTLVAAVIFGLIVMFFLTLAKRGKSLYIRPIAGLQEIDNAIGRATEMGRPILYCMGIGSLQDVSILASFGVLSAVARKAAEYDTRLIVPCYDFIVTPIAQEIVKEAHYSAGRPDSYDPHNVFYLTNSQFPYVAGVNGIQIRERMATNFFMGYFAAESLLMTETGNHIGAIQIAGSDAATQIPFFITTCDYTLIGEEYYAASTYLSTNPMMLGTLKGQDYYKFLIITFLVIGTVLATLQHTQVTNLFPLR
;
A
#
# COMPACT_ATOMS: atom_id res chain seq x y z
N MET A 1 -78.37 25.55 -17.06
CA MET A 1 -78.43 24.56 -15.96
C MET A 1 -77.27 24.84 -15.01
N THR A 2 -77.51 25.68 -14.00
CA THR A 2 -76.49 26.20 -13.07
C THR A 2 -76.21 25.18 -11.97
N LEU A 3 -75.09 24.46 -12.08
CA LEU A 3 -74.59 23.62 -10.98
C LEU A 3 -74.33 24.54 -9.78
N LYS A 4 -75.03 24.33 -8.66
CA LYS A 4 -74.86 25.13 -7.43
C LYS A 4 -73.39 25.02 -6.98
N ARG A 5 -72.70 26.18 -6.85
CA ARG A 5 -71.30 26.33 -6.37
C ARG A 5 -70.84 25.32 -5.30
N PRO A 6 -71.62 24.96 -4.26
CA PRO A 6 -71.17 23.95 -3.28
C PRO A 6 -70.95 22.54 -3.85
N ILE A 7 -71.69 22.14 -4.88
CA ILE A 7 -71.55 20.81 -5.51
C ILE A 7 -70.28 20.75 -6.35
N ALA A 8 -69.93 21.83 -7.05
CA ALA A 8 -68.71 21.92 -7.83
C ALA A 8 -67.44 21.88 -6.94
N VAL A 9 -67.48 22.54 -5.77
CA VAL A 9 -66.38 22.52 -4.80
C VAL A 9 -66.22 21.14 -4.16
N LEU A 10 -67.32 20.46 -3.83
CA LEU A 10 -67.30 19.09 -3.31
C LEU A 10 -66.71 18.11 -4.33
N LEU A 11 -67.09 18.22 -5.61
CA LEU A 11 -66.54 17.42 -6.69
C LEU A 11 -65.04 17.66 -6.90
N LEU A 12 -64.59 18.92 -6.80
CA LEU A 12 -63.18 19.28 -6.91
C LEU A 12 -62.36 18.75 -5.72
N LEU A 13 -62.93 18.77 -4.51
CA LEU A 13 -62.31 18.18 -3.31
C LEU A 13 -62.22 16.65 -3.41
N ILE A 14 -63.25 15.98 -3.93
CA ILE A 14 -63.23 14.53 -4.16
C ILE A 14 -62.20 14.17 -5.22
N ILE A 15 -62.13 14.93 -6.32
CA ILE A 15 -61.10 14.74 -7.36
C ILE A 15 -59.71 14.98 -6.79
N LEU A 16 -59.51 16.02 -5.97
CA LEU A 16 -58.23 16.28 -5.32
C LEU A 16 -57.87 15.15 -4.34
N MET A 17 -58.83 14.64 -3.56
CA MET A 17 -58.61 13.48 -2.68
C MET A 17 -58.25 12.24 -3.48
N VAL A 18 -58.94 11.96 -4.58
CA VAL A 18 -58.66 10.82 -5.46
C VAL A 18 -57.30 10.98 -6.14
N VAL A 19 -56.93 12.17 -6.58
CA VAL A 19 -55.61 12.46 -7.18
C VAL A 19 -54.50 12.36 -6.13
N VAL A 20 -54.72 12.84 -4.90
CA VAL A 20 -53.77 12.71 -3.79
C VAL A 20 -53.65 11.25 -3.35
N SER A 21 -54.75 10.50 -3.28
CA SER A 21 -54.74 9.06 -2.99
C SER A 21 -54.11 8.25 -4.12
N LEU A 22 -54.32 8.60 -5.38
CA LEU A 22 -53.67 7.95 -6.54
C LEU A 22 -52.17 8.29 -6.61
N THR A 23 -51.77 9.51 -6.30
CA THR A 23 -50.36 9.91 -6.23
C THR A 23 -49.65 9.30 -5.02
N MET A 24 -50.34 9.16 -3.87
CA MET A 24 -49.83 8.42 -2.71
C MET A 24 -49.77 6.91 -2.96
N ALA A 25 -50.75 6.32 -3.64
CA ALA A 25 -50.75 4.90 -4.02
C ALA A 25 -49.67 4.60 -5.09
N ARG A 26 -49.45 5.52 -6.04
CA ARG A 26 -48.38 5.41 -7.04
C ARG A 26 -46.99 5.61 -6.42
N SER A 27 -46.88 6.53 -5.45
CA SER A 27 -45.68 6.73 -4.63
C SER A 27 -45.37 5.54 -3.71
N SER A 28 -46.37 4.77 -3.28
CA SER A 28 -46.13 3.54 -2.50
C SER A 28 -45.84 2.33 -3.37
N ALA A 29 -46.32 2.30 -4.62
CA ALA A 29 -46.08 1.20 -5.56
C ALA A 29 -44.66 1.23 -6.18
N GLU A 30 -44.02 2.39 -6.32
CA GLU A 30 -42.64 2.51 -6.82
C GLU A 30 -41.56 2.21 -5.76
N LYS A 31 -41.92 1.84 -4.53
CA LYS A 31 -40.96 1.81 -3.42
C LYS A 31 -39.87 0.74 -3.48
N ASN A 32 -40.00 -0.34 -4.27
CA ASN A 32 -39.04 -1.45 -4.26
C ASN A 32 -38.79 -2.09 -5.65
N ALA A 33 -38.30 -1.33 -6.64
CA ALA A 33 -38.26 -1.83 -8.03
C ALA A 33 -36.93 -2.47 -8.50
N PHE A 34 -35.83 -2.39 -7.74
CA PHE A 34 -34.51 -2.84 -8.23
C PHE A 34 -33.96 -4.00 -7.41
N VAL A 35 -34.47 -5.20 -7.66
CA VAL A 35 -33.96 -6.45 -7.07
C VAL A 35 -32.89 -7.03 -7.97
N VAL A 36 -31.80 -7.49 -7.37
CA VAL A 36 -30.73 -8.16 -8.09
C VAL A 36 -31.22 -9.50 -8.66
N GLU A 37 -31.02 -9.69 -9.97
CA GLU A 37 -31.38 -10.90 -10.70
C GLU A 37 -30.19 -11.85 -10.89
N ASP A 38 -30.46 -13.12 -11.21
CA ASP A 38 -29.47 -14.16 -11.50
C ASP A 38 -28.39 -14.32 -10.42
N PHE A 39 -28.77 -14.14 -9.15
CA PHE A 39 -27.87 -14.34 -8.02
C PHE A 39 -27.60 -15.83 -7.79
N GLU A 40 -26.32 -16.17 -7.83
CA GLU A 40 -25.79 -17.53 -7.69
C GLU A 40 -24.62 -17.55 -6.72
N VAL A 41 -24.47 -18.68 -6.03
CA VAL A 41 -23.33 -18.98 -5.16
C VAL A 41 -22.77 -20.31 -5.63
N SER A 42 -21.49 -20.34 -5.96
CA SER A 42 -20.80 -21.55 -6.38
C SER A 42 -19.46 -21.67 -5.68
N ASP A 43 -18.90 -22.88 -5.73
CA ASP A 43 -17.57 -23.18 -5.21
C ASP A 43 -16.48 -22.40 -5.97
N VAL A 44 -15.39 -22.03 -5.27
CA VAL A 44 -14.24 -21.40 -5.93
C VAL A 44 -13.43 -22.50 -6.62
N PRO A 45 -13.15 -22.40 -7.93
CA PRO A 45 -12.39 -23.43 -8.61
C PRO A 45 -10.92 -23.41 -8.15
N ASN A 46 -10.34 -24.59 -8.00
CA ASN A 46 -8.91 -24.82 -7.72
C ASN A 46 -8.42 -24.21 -6.39
N ASP A 47 -9.23 -24.31 -5.33
CA ASP A 47 -8.87 -23.91 -3.97
C ASP A 47 -8.92 -25.10 -2.98
N ASP A 48 -8.49 -24.82 -1.75
CA ASP A 48 -8.44 -25.76 -0.62
C ASP A 48 -9.83 -26.04 0.00
N GLY A 49 -10.92 -25.64 -0.67
CA GLY A 49 -12.28 -25.74 -0.17
C GLY A 49 -12.62 -24.70 0.89
N THR A 50 -11.96 -23.55 0.86
CA THR A 50 -12.20 -22.45 1.80
C THR A 50 -12.84 -21.21 1.18
N GLY A 51 -13.26 -21.30 -0.09
CA GLY A 51 -13.81 -20.21 -0.85
C GLY A 51 -15.17 -20.48 -1.48
N LEU A 52 -16.02 -19.44 -1.50
CA LEU A 52 -17.22 -19.39 -2.35
C LEU A 52 -17.17 -18.16 -3.26
N VAL A 53 -17.62 -18.32 -4.50
CA VAL A 53 -17.83 -17.22 -5.44
C VAL A 53 -19.31 -16.92 -5.57
N LEU A 54 -19.65 -15.65 -5.40
CA LEU A 54 -20.97 -15.09 -5.57
C LEU A 54 -21.01 -14.39 -6.93
N SER A 55 -22.05 -14.61 -7.72
CA SER A 55 -22.24 -13.88 -8.98
C SER A 55 -23.68 -13.42 -9.18
N TRP A 56 -23.86 -12.29 -9.85
CA TRP A 56 -25.18 -11.76 -10.18
C TRP A 56 -25.15 -10.84 -11.38
N LYS A 57 -26.32 -10.57 -11.95
CA LYS A 57 -26.48 -9.56 -13.00
C LYS A 57 -26.56 -8.16 -12.37
N PRO A 58 -25.70 -7.21 -12.75
CA PRO A 58 -25.78 -5.85 -12.24
C PRO A 58 -27.08 -5.16 -12.71
N LEU A 59 -27.65 -4.35 -11.84
CA LEU A 59 -28.78 -3.48 -12.14
C LEU A 59 -28.39 -2.41 -13.16
N ASP A 60 -29.36 -2.01 -13.98
CA ASP A 60 -29.18 -0.95 -14.98
C ASP A 60 -28.70 0.37 -14.35
N ARG A 61 -27.92 1.14 -15.11
CA ARG A 61 -27.40 2.44 -14.66
C ARG A 61 -28.50 3.40 -14.20
N GLN A 62 -29.72 3.27 -14.71
CA GLN A 62 -30.88 4.06 -14.28
C GLN A 62 -31.26 3.85 -12.81
N ALA A 63 -30.90 2.71 -12.21
CA ALA A 63 -31.09 2.45 -10.79
C ALA A 63 -30.17 3.30 -9.89
N ARG A 64 -29.13 3.93 -10.46
CA ARG A 64 -28.20 4.85 -9.76
C ARG A 64 -27.60 4.26 -8.47
N ILE A 65 -27.21 2.99 -8.54
CA ILE A 65 -26.61 2.23 -7.45
C ILE A 65 -25.25 2.81 -7.07
N ILE A 66 -25.03 3.02 -5.77
CA ILE A 66 -23.74 3.40 -5.18
C ILE A 66 -22.99 2.21 -4.59
N GLU A 67 -23.69 1.15 -4.17
CA GLU A 67 -23.05 -0.08 -3.67
C GLU A 67 -23.98 -1.30 -3.75
N TYR A 68 -23.38 -2.48 -3.92
CA TYR A 68 -24.03 -3.77 -3.64
C TYR A 68 -23.55 -4.29 -2.29
N ARG A 69 -24.47 -4.54 -1.36
CA ARG A 69 -24.19 -5.12 -0.04
C ARG A 69 -24.38 -6.63 -0.07
N ILE A 70 -23.43 -7.34 0.51
CA ILE A 70 -23.38 -8.80 0.56
C ILE A 70 -23.58 -9.22 2.01
N TYR A 71 -24.48 -10.18 2.23
CA TYR A 71 -24.79 -10.74 3.54
C TYR A 71 -24.45 -12.23 3.56
N ARG A 72 -23.95 -12.70 4.70
CA ARG A 72 -23.55 -14.10 4.93
C ARG A 72 -24.13 -14.62 6.24
N GLY A 73 -24.61 -15.86 6.23
CA GLY A 73 -25.13 -16.55 7.40
C GLY A 73 -24.81 -18.05 7.39
N ILE A 74 -25.01 -18.69 8.53
CA ILE A 74 -25.03 -20.17 8.67
C ILE A 74 -26.45 -20.74 8.65
N SER A 75 -27.44 -19.87 8.47
CA SER A 75 -28.87 -20.18 8.39
C SER A 75 -29.52 -19.17 7.43
N PRO A 76 -30.57 -19.56 6.68
CA PRO A 76 -31.26 -18.66 5.76
C PRO A 76 -32.04 -17.55 6.47
N ASP A 77 -32.32 -17.70 7.77
CA ASP A 77 -33.11 -16.74 8.55
C ASP A 77 -32.26 -15.67 9.24
N THR A 78 -30.93 -15.81 9.22
CA THR A 78 -30.01 -14.90 9.90
C THR A 78 -28.73 -14.69 9.10
N LEU A 79 -28.72 -13.63 8.29
CA LEU A 79 -27.56 -13.22 7.50
C LEU A 79 -27.02 -11.89 8.01
N PHE A 80 -25.73 -11.84 8.30
CA PHE A 80 -25.05 -10.63 8.74
C PHE A 80 -24.35 -9.94 7.57
N TYR A 81 -24.32 -8.61 7.61
CA TYR A 81 -23.52 -7.82 6.67
C TYR A 81 -22.07 -8.32 6.66
N HIS A 82 -21.60 -8.69 5.47
CA HIS A 82 -20.28 -9.25 5.24
C HIS A 82 -19.37 -8.26 4.51
N ALA A 83 -19.81 -7.76 3.35
CA ALA A 83 -19.03 -6.86 2.52
C ALA A 83 -19.92 -5.97 1.64
N SER A 84 -19.29 -5.02 0.94
CA SER A 84 -19.96 -4.24 -0.10
C SER A 84 -19.03 -3.97 -1.28
N ILE A 85 -19.61 -3.86 -2.47
CA ILE A 85 -18.91 -3.47 -3.70
C ILE A 85 -19.41 -2.07 -4.10
N PRO A 86 -18.57 -1.02 -3.98
CA PRO A 86 -18.95 0.33 -4.37
C PRO A 86 -19.01 0.47 -5.89
N ILE A 87 -20.00 1.21 -6.37
CA ILE A 87 -20.27 1.45 -7.79
C ILE A 87 -20.23 2.95 -8.07
N ASN A 88 -19.58 3.34 -9.18
CA ASN A 88 -19.67 4.70 -9.66
C ASN A 88 -21.01 4.90 -10.37
N VAL A 89 -21.88 5.71 -9.77
CA VAL A 89 -23.23 6.00 -10.25
C VAL A 89 -23.28 6.47 -11.71
N LYS A 90 -22.26 7.22 -12.17
CA LYS A 90 -22.24 7.80 -13.52
C LYS A 90 -21.93 6.78 -14.61
N THR A 91 -21.06 5.81 -14.31
CA THR A 91 -20.64 4.78 -15.28
C THR A 91 -21.46 3.50 -15.14
N GLY A 92 -21.95 3.20 -13.93
CA GLY A 92 -22.55 1.91 -13.62
C GLY A 92 -21.51 0.78 -13.69
N VAL A 93 -21.99 -0.44 -13.93
CA VAL A 93 -21.16 -1.62 -14.18
C VAL A 93 -21.25 -1.95 -15.68
N ALA A 94 -20.11 -2.02 -16.36
CA ALA A 94 -20.06 -2.33 -17.79
C ALA A 94 -20.09 -3.83 -18.11
N ALA A 95 -19.76 -4.68 -17.14
CA ALA A 95 -19.76 -6.14 -17.29
C ALA A 95 -21.17 -6.72 -17.19
N ASP A 96 -21.44 -7.79 -17.93
CA ASP A 96 -22.75 -8.49 -17.91
C ASP A 96 -23.02 -9.20 -16.57
N ARG A 97 -21.96 -9.52 -15.83
CA ARG A 97 -22.03 -10.16 -14.51
C ARG A 97 -21.04 -9.54 -13.53
N MET A 98 -21.46 -9.48 -12.27
CA MET A 98 -20.66 -9.12 -11.11
C MET A 98 -20.18 -10.38 -10.41
N TYR A 99 -18.99 -10.32 -9.80
CA TYR A 99 -18.41 -11.41 -9.02
C TYR A 99 -17.89 -10.90 -7.68
N TYR A 100 -18.06 -11.71 -6.63
CA TYR A 100 -17.43 -11.52 -5.33
C TYR A 100 -16.89 -12.84 -4.82
N TYR A 101 -15.66 -12.84 -4.30
CA TYR A 101 -14.98 -14.04 -3.80
C TYR A 101 -14.86 -13.97 -2.27
N ASP A 102 -15.55 -14.86 -1.55
CA ASP A 102 -15.38 -15.08 -0.10
C ASP A 102 -14.40 -16.25 0.11
N SER A 103 -13.12 -16.03 -0.20
CA SER A 103 -12.07 -17.07 -0.24
C SER A 103 -10.79 -16.65 0.51
N SER A 104 -10.93 -15.80 1.53
CA SER A 104 -9.82 -15.24 2.28
C SER A 104 -10.19 -15.06 3.75
N TRP A 105 -9.21 -14.70 4.58
CA TRP A 105 -9.44 -14.29 5.97
C TRP A 105 -10.27 -12.99 6.04
N ASN A 106 -11.58 -13.11 5.97
CA ASN A 106 -12.52 -12.00 5.98
C ASN A 106 -12.95 -11.63 7.40
N THR A 107 -13.23 -10.35 7.61
CA THR A 107 -13.64 -9.87 8.94
C THR A 107 -14.99 -10.45 9.35
N LEU A 108 -15.02 -11.17 10.47
CA LEU A 108 -16.24 -11.72 11.08
C LEU A 108 -16.77 -10.78 12.18
N VAL A 109 -15.89 -10.35 13.09
CA VAL A 109 -16.24 -9.46 14.22
C VAL A 109 -15.16 -8.40 14.38
N GLU A 110 -15.56 -7.14 14.47
CA GLU A 110 -14.63 -6.03 14.72
C GLU A 110 -14.70 -5.51 16.15
N THR A 111 -13.64 -4.83 16.57
CA THR A 111 -13.65 -4.01 17.80
C THR A 111 -14.75 -2.93 17.79
N LYS A 112 -15.18 -2.49 16.60
CA LYS A 112 -16.26 -1.53 16.37
C LYS A 112 -17.63 -2.19 16.09
N SER A 113 -17.71 -3.52 16.05
CA SER A 113 -18.98 -4.23 15.90
C SER A 113 -19.98 -3.84 17.00
N PRO A 114 -21.30 -3.88 16.70
CA PRO A 114 -22.32 -3.48 17.65
C PRO A 114 -22.27 -4.36 18.91
N ALA A 115 -22.69 -3.83 20.06
CA ALA A 115 -22.70 -4.58 21.31
C ALA A 115 -23.80 -5.67 21.36
N ARG A 116 -24.84 -5.53 20.53
CA ARG A 116 -25.98 -6.44 20.42
C ARG A 116 -26.38 -6.56 18.96
N MET A 117 -27.05 -7.65 18.62
CA MET A 117 -27.61 -7.87 17.30
C MET A 117 -28.53 -6.72 16.89
N ARG A 118 -28.38 -6.23 15.65
CA ARG A 118 -29.18 -5.13 15.08
C ARG A 118 -29.60 -5.48 13.67
N ARG A 119 -30.89 -5.37 13.38
CA ARG A 119 -31.42 -5.51 12.01
C ARG A 119 -30.87 -4.43 11.09
N GLU A 120 -30.84 -4.74 9.79
CA GLU A 120 -30.43 -3.78 8.77
C GLU A 120 -31.38 -2.59 8.68
N ARG A 121 -30.86 -1.43 8.26
CA ARG A 121 -31.62 -0.20 8.10
C ARG A 121 -32.65 -0.33 6.98
N LYS A 122 -33.82 0.28 7.19
CA LYS A 122 -34.88 0.42 6.18
C LYS A 122 -35.35 -0.91 5.56
N GLN A 123 -35.15 -2.01 6.28
CA GLN A 123 -35.64 -3.33 5.90
C GLN A 123 -36.93 -3.68 6.67
N PRO A 124 -37.80 -4.52 6.10
CA PRO A 124 -38.98 -5.04 6.78
C PRO A 124 -38.66 -5.72 8.13
N VAL A 125 -39.65 -5.78 9.03
CA VAL A 125 -39.51 -6.35 10.38
C VAL A 125 -39.27 -7.86 10.36
N ASP A 126 -39.56 -8.54 9.26
CA ASP A 126 -39.33 -9.96 8.99
C ASP A 126 -38.06 -10.23 8.17
N SER A 127 -37.36 -9.18 7.73
CA SER A 127 -36.12 -9.34 6.96
C SER A 127 -35.06 -10.15 7.74
N PRO A 128 -34.41 -11.14 7.10
CA PRO A 128 -33.36 -11.95 7.72
C PRO A 128 -32.00 -11.20 7.79
N LEU A 129 -31.97 -9.93 7.36
CA LEU A 129 -30.74 -9.15 7.25
C LEU A 129 -30.41 -8.40 8.54
N TYR A 130 -29.21 -8.67 9.03
CA TYR A 130 -28.61 -8.01 10.17
C TYR A 130 -27.39 -7.21 9.75
N ARG A 131 -27.04 -6.22 10.56
CA ARG A 131 -25.76 -5.51 10.44
C ARG A 131 -24.62 -6.47 10.81
N SER A 132 -23.40 -5.97 10.99
CA SER A 132 -22.26 -6.81 11.38
C SER A 132 -22.53 -7.63 12.65
N ILE A 133 -21.92 -8.81 12.73
CA ILE A 133 -22.01 -9.71 13.88
C ILE A 133 -21.61 -8.93 15.14
N PRO A 134 -22.43 -9.00 16.21
CA PRO A 134 -22.15 -8.25 17.42
C PRO A 134 -20.90 -8.77 18.11
N ARG A 135 -20.24 -7.88 18.87
CA ARG A 135 -19.07 -8.21 19.67
C ARG A 135 -19.48 -8.92 20.98
N ASP A 136 -20.16 -10.04 20.81
CA ASP A 136 -20.71 -10.89 21.86
C ASP A 136 -19.99 -12.26 21.83
N PRO A 137 -19.27 -12.63 22.89
CA PRO A 137 -18.59 -13.93 22.96
C PRO A 137 -19.52 -15.13 22.81
N GLU A 138 -20.78 -15.05 23.26
CA GLU A 138 -21.71 -16.19 23.16
C GLU A 138 -22.13 -16.45 21.72
N ILE A 139 -22.40 -15.39 20.95
CA ILE A 139 -22.71 -15.50 19.52
C ILE A 139 -21.47 -16.01 18.78
N LEU A 140 -20.29 -15.47 19.09
CA LEU A 140 -19.04 -15.94 18.48
C LEU A 140 -18.77 -17.42 18.76
N ALA A 141 -19.02 -17.89 19.99
CA ALA A 141 -18.83 -19.28 20.39
C ALA A 141 -19.69 -20.25 19.56
N GLN A 142 -20.91 -19.86 19.18
CA GLN A 142 -21.79 -20.66 18.32
C GLN A 142 -21.28 -20.75 16.87
N LEU A 143 -20.43 -19.83 16.44
CA LEU A 143 -19.86 -19.79 15.09
C LEU A 143 -18.56 -20.59 14.95
N VAL A 144 -17.92 -20.97 16.07
CA VAL A 144 -16.64 -21.73 16.09
C VAL A 144 -16.68 -23.03 15.26
N PRO A 145 -17.77 -23.83 15.28
CA PRO A 145 -17.83 -25.04 14.46
C PRO A 145 -17.78 -24.74 12.95
N TYR A 146 -18.35 -23.61 12.53
CA TYR A 146 -18.58 -23.29 11.12
C TYR A 146 -17.43 -22.53 10.46
N TYR A 147 -16.53 -21.90 11.21
CA TYR A 147 -15.46 -21.08 10.62
C TYR A 147 -14.09 -21.40 11.19
N SER A 148 -13.07 -21.33 10.34
CA SER A 148 -11.68 -21.23 10.80
C SER A 148 -11.45 -19.80 11.25
N MET A 149 -11.02 -19.57 12.50
CA MET A 149 -10.97 -18.24 13.09
C MET A 149 -9.57 -17.79 13.49
N LEU A 150 -9.27 -16.53 13.19
CA LEU A 150 -8.00 -15.88 13.47
C LEU A 150 -8.24 -14.59 14.27
N SER A 151 -7.58 -14.47 15.41
CA SER A 151 -7.52 -13.26 16.21
C SER A 151 -6.50 -12.30 15.58
N MET A 152 -7.00 -11.20 15.02
CA MET A 152 -6.21 -10.04 14.59
C MET A 152 -6.20 -9.02 15.72
N ILE A 153 -5.05 -8.87 16.39
CA ILE A 153 -4.84 -7.96 17.52
C ILE A 153 -4.16 -6.70 16.98
N PRO A 154 -4.88 -5.57 16.82
CA PRO A 154 -4.34 -4.40 16.11
C PRO A 154 -3.15 -3.74 16.81
N ASN A 155 -3.12 -3.84 18.14
CA ASN A 155 -2.02 -3.35 18.96
C ASN A 155 -1.25 -4.51 19.57
N LYS A 156 -0.02 -4.78 19.09
CA LYS A 156 0.83 -5.85 19.63
C LYS A 156 1.01 -5.81 21.15
N ARG A 157 0.92 -4.63 21.79
CA ARG A 157 1.01 -4.51 23.26
C ARG A 157 -0.09 -5.28 23.98
N ASP A 158 -1.27 -5.44 23.38
CA ASP A 158 -2.39 -6.16 23.98
C ASP A 158 -2.10 -7.66 24.08
N TYR A 159 -1.52 -8.25 23.03
CA TYR A 159 -1.04 -9.63 23.07
C TYR A 159 0.06 -9.82 24.12
N TYR A 160 1.05 -8.93 24.11
CA TYR A 160 2.25 -9.07 24.93
C TYR A 160 2.01 -8.81 26.42
N ARG A 161 1.20 -7.79 26.78
CA ARG A 161 1.07 -7.32 28.17
C ARG A 161 -0.29 -7.62 28.80
N LEU A 162 -1.35 -7.77 28.00
CA LEU A 162 -2.73 -7.75 28.50
C LEU A 162 -3.41 -9.12 28.45
N THR A 163 -2.81 -10.10 27.77
CA THR A 163 -3.20 -11.51 27.87
C THR A 163 -3.02 -12.06 29.28
N ARG A 164 -3.84 -13.06 29.63
CA ARG A 164 -3.84 -13.76 30.92
C ARG A 164 -3.76 -15.27 30.70
N LYS A 165 -3.20 -16.02 31.65
CA LYS A 165 -3.24 -17.48 31.58
C LYS A 165 -4.71 -17.91 31.54
N SER A 166 -5.02 -18.82 30.63
CA SER A 166 -6.36 -19.40 30.51
C SER A 166 -6.24 -20.85 30.09
N TYR A 167 -7.21 -21.65 30.51
CA TYR A 167 -7.21 -23.10 30.34
C TYR A 167 -8.53 -23.51 29.71
N SER A 168 -8.50 -24.54 28.87
CA SER A 168 -9.71 -25.19 28.38
C SER A 168 -10.53 -25.78 29.53
N ALA A 169 -11.82 -26.01 29.28
CA ALA A 169 -12.70 -26.79 30.14
C ALA A 169 -12.61 -28.30 29.87
N GLU A 170 -11.92 -28.69 28.80
CA GLU A 170 -11.61 -30.08 28.48
C GLU A 170 -10.61 -30.66 29.51
N ALA A 171 -10.92 -31.82 30.09
CA ALA A 171 -10.09 -32.42 31.14
C ALA A 171 -8.74 -32.96 30.63
N SER A 172 -8.68 -33.41 29.38
CA SER A 172 -7.47 -33.89 28.71
C SER A 172 -6.51 -32.77 28.31
N ASP A 173 -7.01 -31.54 28.13
CA ASP A 173 -6.20 -30.42 27.68
C ASP A 173 -5.54 -29.68 28.85
N SER A 174 -4.24 -29.90 29.02
CA SER A 174 -3.40 -29.21 30.01
C SER A 174 -2.68 -27.97 29.46
N THR A 175 -3.01 -27.55 28.23
CA THR A 175 -2.34 -26.44 27.54
C THR A 175 -2.62 -25.11 28.23
N VAL A 176 -1.57 -24.31 28.42
CA VAL A 176 -1.70 -22.93 28.90
C VAL A 176 -1.88 -21.98 27.72
N TYR A 177 -3.08 -21.44 27.55
CA TYR A 177 -3.38 -20.44 26.54
C TYR A 177 -3.15 -19.02 27.04
N ALA A 178 -2.93 -18.11 26.10
CA ALA A 178 -2.93 -16.68 26.35
C ALA A 178 -4.33 -16.11 26.12
N GLY A 179 -5.19 -16.19 27.13
CA GLY A 179 -6.55 -15.64 27.09
C GLY A 179 -6.57 -14.14 26.78
N ILE A 180 -7.30 -13.77 25.72
CA ILE A 180 -7.52 -12.37 25.32
C ILE A 180 -9.01 -12.04 25.23
N SER A 181 -9.40 -10.85 25.65
CA SER A 181 -10.78 -10.39 25.52
C SER A 181 -11.13 -10.09 24.05
N LEU A 182 -12.32 -10.51 23.62
CA LEU A 182 -12.89 -10.15 22.31
C LEU A 182 -12.89 -8.63 22.06
N ARG A 183 -12.87 -7.80 23.12
CA ARG A 183 -12.84 -6.34 22.99
C ARG A 183 -11.55 -5.78 22.41
N ARG A 184 -10.48 -6.57 22.39
CA ARG A 184 -9.11 -6.16 22.01
C ARG A 184 -8.65 -6.77 20.68
N SER A 185 -9.51 -7.57 20.06
CA SER A 185 -9.20 -8.30 18.83
C SER A 185 -10.32 -8.08 17.83
N ASN A 186 -9.96 -7.93 16.57
CA ASN A 186 -10.84 -8.28 15.48
C ASN A 186 -10.76 -9.81 15.28
N ILE A 187 -11.84 -10.41 14.83
CA ILE A 187 -11.92 -11.82 14.46
C ILE A 187 -12.05 -11.87 12.96
N LEU A 188 -11.06 -12.48 12.33
CA LEU A 188 -11.13 -12.87 10.93
C LEU A 188 -11.58 -14.32 10.87
N ALA A 189 -12.32 -14.66 9.82
CA ALA A 189 -12.83 -15.99 9.58
C ALA A 189 -12.62 -16.37 8.12
N GLN A 190 -12.30 -17.64 7.92
CA GLN A 190 -12.25 -18.31 6.64
C GLN A 190 -13.29 -19.43 6.64
N LEU A 191 -13.87 -19.73 5.48
CA LEU A 191 -14.84 -20.83 5.35
C LEU A 191 -14.14 -22.17 5.58
N LYS A 192 -14.92 -23.18 5.96
CA LYS A 192 -14.45 -24.55 6.13
C LYS A 192 -14.98 -25.42 5.00
N PRO A 193 -14.17 -26.38 4.50
CA PRO A 193 -14.63 -27.39 3.55
C PRO A 193 -15.88 -28.11 4.04
N ASP A 194 -16.78 -28.43 3.12
CA ASP A 194 -18.01 -29.22 3.35
C ASP A 194 -19.01 -28.60 4.34
N VAL A 195 -18.89 -27.31 4.65
CA VAL A 195 -19.85 -26.56 5.48
C VAL A 195 -20.77 -25.72 4.60
N GLN A 196 -22.08 -25.79 4.85
CA GLN A 196 -23.07 -25.02 4.11
C GLN A 196 -23.20 -23.59 4.65
N TYR A 197 -23.14 -22.61 3.76
CA TYR A 197 -23.34 -21.18 4.06
C TYR A 197 -24.43 -20.58 3.20
N TYR A 198 -25.04 -19.51 3.68
CA TYR A 198 -26.14 -18.81 3.02
C TYR A 198 -25.75 -17.36 2.72
N TYR A 199 -26.12 -16.88 1.53
CA TYR A 199 -25.82 -15.54 1.06
C TYR A 199 -27.03 -14.86 0.42
N THR A 200 -26.99 -13.53 0.42
CA THR A 200 -27.81 -12.69 -0.45
C THR A 200 -27.11 -11.37 -0.75
N VAL A 201 -27.56 -10.70 -1.81
CA VAL A 201 -27.08 -9.39 -2.24
C VAL A 201 -28.24 -8.40 -2.26
N MET A 202 -27.97 -7.17 -1.83
CA MET A 202 -28.93 -6.08 -1.77
C MET A 202 -28.29 -4.80 -2.30
N ALA A 203 -28.97 -4.09 -3.20
CA ALA A 203 -28.45 -2.86 -3.78
C ALA A 203 -28.84 -1.61 -2.96
N VAL A 204 -27.97 -0.60 -2.97
CA VAL A 204 -28.21 0.71 -2.34
C VAL A 204 -28.02 1.82 -3.38
N ASP A 205 -29.01 2.71 -3.52
CA ASP A 205 -28.97 3.83 -4.47
C ASP A 205 -28.30 5.10 -3.88
N GLU A 206 -28.02 6.08 -4.75
CA GLU A 206 -27.45 7.37 -4.36
C GLU A 206 -28.29 8.18 -3.34
N ARG A 207 -29.56 7.83 -3.17
CA ARG A 207 -30.48 8.44 -2.19
C ARG A 207 -30.46 7.69 -0.86
N ASN A 208 -29.56 6.72 -0.69
CA ASN A 208 -29.49 5.81 0.46
C ASN A 208 -30.78 5.02 0.68
N ASN A 209 -31.48 4.63 -0.39
CA ASN A 209 -32.55 3.65 -0.33
C ASN A 209 -31.95 2.25 -0.42
N TYR A 210 -32.45 1.36 0.43
CA TYR A 210 -32.04 -0.03 0.51
C TYR A 210 -33.10 -0.81 -0.23
N HIS A 211 -32.76 -1.38 -1.38
CA HIS A 211 -33.70 -2.13 -2.21
C HIS A 211 -33.98 -3.51 -1.60
N ASP A 212 -34.92 -4.25 -2.20
CA ASP A 212 -35.19 -5.62 -1.78
C ASP A 212 -33.99 -6.54 -2.09
N MET A 213 -33.78 -7.51 -1.22
CA MET A 213 -32.68 -8.48 -1.34
C MET A 213 -32.96 -9.50 -2.45
N ALA A 214 -31.89 -10.02 -3.05
CA ALA A 214 -31.99 -11.21 -3.89
C ALA A 214 -32.49 -12.41 -3.06
N PRO A 215 -33.10 -13.43 -3.69
CA PRO A 215 -33.40 -14.68 -3.00
C PRO A 215 -32.14 -15.25 -2.32
N VAL A 216 -32.29 -15.71 -1.09
CA VAL A 216 -31.18 -16.32 -0.34
C VAL A 216 -30.74 -17.59 -1.08
N ARG A 217 -29.43 -17.70 -1.32
CA ARG A 217 -28.80 -18.86 -1.96
C ARG A 217 -27.80 -19.49 -1.03
N GLU A 218 -27.62 -20.80 -1.13
CA GLU A 218 -26.65 -21.56 -0.36
C GLU A 218 -25.45 -21.94 -1.23
N GLY A 219 -24.30 -22.14 -0.58
CA GLY A 219 -23.08 -22.67 -1.19
C GLY A 219 -22.33 -23.53 -0.19
N VAL A 220 -21.62 -24.54 -0.70
CA VAL A 220 -20.76 -25.44 0.07
C VAL A 220 -19.39 -25.39 -0.59
N PRO A 221 -18.35 -24.87 0.09
CA PRO A 221 -17.02 -24.84 -0.48
C PRO A 221 -16.41 -26.24 -0.43
N LYS A 222 -15.73 -26.64 -1.49
CA LYS A 222 -15.18 -27.98 -1.64
C LYS A 222 -13.73 -27.93 -2.10
N PRO A 223 -12.85 -28.80 -1.57
CA PRO A 223 -11.49 -28.87 -2.06
C PRO A 223 -11.45 -29.32 -3.52
N ASN A 224 -10.65 -28.62 -4.31
CA ASN A 224 -10.49 -28.88 -5.74
C ASN A 224 -9.00 -29.06 -6.07
N PRO A 225 -8.67 -29.78 -7.16
CA PRO A 225 -7.30 -29.84 -7.63
C PRO A 225 -6.72 -28.44 -7.90
N PRO A 226 -5.42 -28.22 -7.63
CA PRO A 226 -4.81 -26.92 -7.88
C PRO A 226 -4.88 -26.52 -9.35
N GLU A 227 -4.71 -25.24 -9.65
CA GLU A 227 -4.64 -24.79 -11.03
C GLU A 227 -3.25 -25.13 -11.60
N PRO A 228 -3.14 -25.69 -12.82
CA PRO A 228 -1.84 -25.96 -13.44
C PRO A 228 -1.09 -24.67 -13.72
N ALA A 229 0.24 -24.73 -13.84
CA ALA A 229 1.04 -23.57 -14.26
C ALA A 229 0.53 -23.02 -15.60
N PRO A 230 0.19 -21.72 -15.69
CA PRO A 230 -0.22 -21.08 -16.93
C PRO A 230 0.85 -21.17 -18.02
N SER A 231 2.11 -21.04 -17.59
CA SER A 231 3.30 -21.10 -18.43
C SER A 231 4.36 -21.98 -17.78
N PHE A 232 4.97 -22.86 -18.56
CA PHE A 232 6.10 -23.72 -18.16
C PHE A 232 7.09 -23.78 -19.33
N TYR A 233 8.37 -23.60 -19.06
CA TYR A 233 9.42 -23.57 -20.07
C TYR A 233 10.60 -24.46 -19.65
N ALA A 234 11.28 -25.01 -20.66
CA ALA A 234 12.48 -25.81 -20.48
C ALA A 234 13.54 -25.36 -21.50
N ALA A 235 14.81 -25.28 -21.09
CA ALA A 235 15.94 -25.01 -21.97
C ALA A 235 17.11 -25.95 -21.65
N LEU A 236 17.57 -26.69 -22.66
CA LEU A 236 18.74 -27.55 -22.57
C LEU A 236 19.98 -26.75 -22.95
N ILE A 237 20.91 -26.57 -21.99
CA ILE A 237 22.18 -25.88 -22.19
C ILE A 237 23.24 -26.92 -22.51
N GLU A 238 23.50 -27.12 -23.80
CA GLU A 238 24.25 -28.27 -24.28
C GLU A 238 25.70 -28.32 -23.77
N ASP A 239 26.41 -27.20 -23.78
CA ASP A 239 27.81 -27.13 -23.38
C ASP A 239 28.03 -27.19 -21.86
N LYS A 240 26.96 -26.99 -21.07
CA LYS A 240 26.98 -27.10 -19.61
C LYS A 240 26.40 -28.40 -19.08
N ASP A 241 25.82 -29.24 -19.93
CA ASP A 241 25.09 -30.45 -19.53
C ASP A 241 24.05 -30.19 -18.43
N THR A 242 23.28 -29.11 -18.59
CA THR A 242 22.19 -28.73 -17.67
C THR A 242 20.90 -28.50 -18.43
N ILE A 243 19.77 -28.77 -17.79
CA ILE A 243 18.45 -28.33 -18.25
C ILE A 243 17.85 -27.37 -17.23
N GLN A 244 17.40 -26.21 -17.71
CA GLN A 244 16.83 -25.14 -16.93
C GLN A 244 15.32 -25.10 -17.13
N PHE A 245 14.58 -24.97 -16.04
CA PHE A 245 13.11 -24.90 -16.03
C PHE A 245 12.65 -23.61 -15.37
N GLU A 246 11.61 -23.01 -15.91
CA GLU A 246 11.01 -21.79 -15.38
C GLU A 246 9.50 -21.81 -15.61
N TRP A 247 8.72 -21.28 -14.67
CA TRP A 247 7.27 -21.27 -14.75
C TRP A 247 6.63 -20.02 -14.15
N GLU A 248 5.36 -19.84 -14.46
CA GLU A 248 4.49 -18.86 -13.81
C GLU A 248 3.56 -19.57 -12.82
N TYR A 249 3.29 -18.91 -11.68
CA TYR A 249 2.32 -19.43 -10.73
C TYR A 249 0.89 -19.16 -11.21
N PRO A 250 -0.05 -20.09 -10.96
CA PRO A 250 -1.47 -19.87 -11.21
C PRO A 250 -2.02 -18.71 -10.37
N ARG A 251 -3.23 -18.27 -10.68
CA ARG A 251 -3.88 -17.18 -9.92
C ARG A 251 -4.10 -17.57 -8.47
N PHE A 252 -4.43 -18.84 -8.22
CA PHE A 252 -4.59 -19.43 -6.89
C PHE A 252 -3.39 -20.33 -6.58
N SER A 253 -2.32 -19.72 -6.09
CA SER A 253 -1.08 -20.44 -5.73
C SER A 253 -0.92 -20.72 -4.23
N GLY A 254 -1.88 -20.26 -3.40
CA GLY A 254 -1.82 -20.35 -1.94
C GLY A 254 -1.92 -21.78 -1.40
N ASP A 255 -2.54 -22.66 -2.18
CA ASP A 255 -2.76 -24.07 -1.87
C ASP A 255 -1.63 -24.99 -2.38
N LEU A 256 -0.61 -24.41 -3.03
CA LEU A 256 0.50 -25.21 -3.55
C LEU A 256 1.41 -25.69 -2.41
N TYR A 257 1.61 -27.00 -2.36
CA TYR A 257 2.44 -27.65 -1.35
C TYR A 257 3.73 -28.24 -1.94
N THR A 258 3.69 -28.74 -3.17
CA THR A 258 4.84 -29.36 -3.86
C THR A 258 4.87 -29.04 -5.36
N PHE A 259 6.05 -29.16 -5.96
CA PHE A 259 6.18 -29.29 -7.41
C PHE A 259 6.97 -30.56 -7.78
N LYS A 260 6.68 -31.14 -8.95
CA LYS A 260 7.53 -32.12 -9.63
C LYS A 260 7.79 -31.70 -11.06
N ILE A 261 8.99 -31.95 -11.54
CA ILE A 261 9.32 -31.84 -12.96
C ILE A 261 9.42 -33.25 -13.54
N LEU A 262 8.54 -33.54 -14.49
CA LEU A 262 8.40 -34.84 -15.12
C LEU A 262 9.06 -34.81 -16.50
N MET A 263 9.85 -35.84 -16.80
CA MET A 263 10.36 -36.12 -18.13
C MET A 263 9.60 -37.30 -18.73
N LEU A 264 9.08 -37.09 -19.94
CA LEU A 264 8.32 -38.06 -20.71
C LEU A 264 9.01 -38.34 -22.04
N PRO A 265 8.87 -39.54 -22.61
CA PRO A 265 9.27 -39.80 -23.98
C PRO A 265 8.52 -38.87 -24.95
N ALA A 266 8.95 -38.82 -26.22
CA ALA A 266 8.31 -38.05 -27.28
C ALA A 266 6.87 -38.54 -27.53
N ILE A 267 5.92 -38.03 -26.74
CA ILE A 267 4.49 -38.35 -26.82
C ILE A 267 3.70 -37.15 -27.35
N GLU A 268 2.57 -37.45 -27.98
CA GLU A 268 1.59 -36.48 -28.44
C GLU A 268 0.84 -35.84 -27.26
N ASP A 269 0.47 -34.58 -27.40
CA ASP A 269 -0.24 -33.81 -26.36
C ASP A 269 -1.60 -34.46 -26.03
N SER A 270 -2.27 -35.03 -27.03
CA SER A 270 -3.53 -35.76 -26.85
C SER A 270 -3.39 -36.99 -25.96
N VAL A 271 -2.26 -37.68 -26.01
CA VAL A 271 -1.96 -38.83 -25.15
C VAL A 271 -1.74 -38.36 -23.72
N TRP A 272 -0.99 -37.28 -23.52
CA TRP A 272 -0.76 -36.69 -22.20
C TRP A 272 -2.05 -36.23 -21.54
N ILE A 273 -2.90 -35.50 -22.26
CA ILE A 273 -4.19 -35.01 -21.75
C ILE A 273 -5.04 -36.16 -21.20
N ASN A 274 -5.10 -37.28 -21.91
CA ASN A 274 -5.86 -38.46 -21.50
C ASN A 274 -5.22 -39.23 -20.35
N LYS A 275 -3.88 -39.34 -20.33
CA LYS A 275 -3.16 -40.19 -19.38
C LYS A 275 -2.84 -39.52 -18.05
N ARG A 276 -2.63 -38.19 -18.03
CA ARG A 276 -2.31 -37.44 -16.79
C ARG A 276 -3.43 -37.44 -15.75
N GLN A 277 -4.66 -37.75 -16.17
CA GLN A 277 -5.81 -37.90 -15.27
C GLN A 277 -5.93 -39.32 -14.67
N GLN A 278 -5.16 -40.29 -15.16
CA GLN A 278 -5.18 -41.66 -14.66
C GLN A 278 -4.18 -41.85 -13.50
N PRO A 279 -4.47 -42.72 -12.52
CA PRO A 279 -3.51 -43.08 -11.49
C PRO A 279 -2.17 -43.53 -12.11
N GLN A 280 -1.06 -43.06 -11.54
CA GLN A 280 0.31 -43.35 -12.02
C GLN A 280 0.55 -42.99 -13.50
N TYR A 281 -0.17 -42.01 -14.05
CA TYR A 281 -0.08 -41.59 -15.46
C TYR A 281 -0.40 -42.73 -16.45
N GLY A 282 -1.15 -43.75 -15.99
CA GLY A 282 -1.40 -44.97 -16.74
C GLY A 282 -0.13 -45.82 -16.95
N GLN A 283 0.29 -45.99 -18.20
CA GLN A 283 1.49 -46.74 -18.57
C GLN A 283 2.71 -45.83 -18.86
N LEU A 284 2.56 -44.50 -18.76
CA LEU A 284 3.57 -43.55 -19.24
C LEU A 284 4.86 -43.48 -18.40
N LYS A 285 4.88 -44.06 -17.18
CA LYS A 285 6.05 -44.15 -16.28
C LYS A 285 7.07 -43.00 -16.45
N PRO A 286 6.67 -41.74 -16.18
CA PRO A 286 7.55 -40.59 -16.35
C PRO A 286 8.70 -40.63 -15.34
N GLU A 287 9.86 -40.12 -15.73
CA GLU A 287 11.00 -39.94 -14.83
C GLU A 287 10.86 -38.61 -14.08
N VAL A 288 10.99 -38.63 -12.76
CA VAL A 288 10.93 -37.41 -11.93
C VAL A 288 12.32 -36.79 -11.87
N LEU A 289 12.51 -35.65 -12.53
CA LEU A 289 13.79 -34.95 -12.55
C LEU A 289 14.01 -34.07 -11.32
N ALA A 290 12.94 -33.51 -10.76
CA ALA A 290 12.99 -32.68 -9.57
C ALA A 290 11.70 -32.84 -8.75
N TYR A 291 11.83 -32.74 -7.44
CA TYR A 291 10.70 -32.72 -6.48
C TYR A 291 11.08 -31.87 -5.28
N GLU A 292 10.28 -30.85 -4.98
CA GLU A 292 10.48 -29.98 -3.82
C GLU A 292 9.15 -29.61 -3.16
N GLN A 293 9.21 -29.26 -1.87
CA GLN A 293 8.11 -28.62 -1.17
C GLN A 293 8.11 -27.12 -1.46
N VAL A 294 6.92 -26.57 -1.70
CA VAL A 294 6.66 -25.23 -2.26
C VAL A 294 5.78 -24.45 -1.29
N GLN A 295 6.05 -24.58 0.02
CA GLN A 295 5.23 -23.91 1.02
C GLN A 295 5.31 -22.39 0.86
N GLN A 296 4.16 -21.72 0.86
CA GLN A 296 4.13 -20.26 0.79
C GLN A 296 4.34 -19.65 2.18
N ALA A 297 5.26 -18.69 2.32
CA ALA A 297 5.54 -18.01 3.58
C ALA A 297 4.91 -16.62 3.66
N GLY A 298 3.58 -16.54 3.77
CA GLY A 298 2.84 -15.28 3.72
C GLY A 298 2.42 -14.96 2.29
N SER A 299 2.66 -13.73 1.81
CA SER A 299 2.24 -13.29 0.46
C SER A 299 3.24 -13.59 -0.66
N ASP A 300 4.47 -13.98 -0.32
CA ASP A 300 5.53 -14.15 -1.32
C ASP A 300 5.37 -15.49 -2.03
N SER A 301 5.50 -15.53 -3.35
CA SER A 301 5.48 -16.80 -4.08
C SER A 301 6.82 -17.51 -3.89
N PRO A 302 6.88 -18.85 -3.86
CA PRO A 302 8.16 -19.56 -3.77
C PRO A 302 9.02 -19.37 -5.03
N LYS A 303 10.19 -20.02 -5.07
CA LYS A 303 11.08 -20.01 -6.24
C LYS A 303 10.35 -20.63 -7.45
N ASN A 304 10.34 -19.92 -8.59
CA ASN A 304 9.62 -20.32 -9.80
C ASN A 304 10.53 -20.85 -10.93
N TYR A 305 11.70 -21.37 -10.57
CA TYR A 305 12.66 -21.94 -11.52
C TYR A 305 13.49 -23.04 -10.85
N HIS A 306 14.05 -23.94 -11.66
CA HIS A 306 14.90 -25.03 -11.19
C HIS A 306 15.95 -25.40 -12.24
N ILE A 307 17.15 -25.81 -11.81
CA ILE A 307 18.24 -26.28 -12.69
C ILE A 307 18.47 -27.76 -12.36
N VAL A 308 18.47 -28.61 -13.38
CA VAL A 308 18.85 -30.03 -13.25
C VAL A 308 20.20 -30.25 -13.91
N ASP A 309 21.15 -30.75 -13.12
CA ASP A 309 22.45 -31.22 -13.60
C ASP A 309 22.32 -32.63 -14.20
N LEU A 310 22.72 -32.79 -15.46
CA LEU A 310 22.54 -34.04 -16.20
C LEU A 310 23.67 -35.05 -15.93
N ILE A 311 24.77 -34.67 -15.28
CA ILE A 311 25.94 -35.55 -15.07
C ILE A 311 25.56 -36.83 -14.33
N GLU A 312 24.75 -36.72 -13.27
CA GLU A 312 24.28 -37.88 -12.50
C GLU A 312 23.25 -38.71 -13.27
N LEU A 313 22.48 -38.09 -14.16
CA LEU A 313 21.50 -38.80 -15.00
C LEU A 313 22.21 -39.56 -16.12
N TYR A 314 23.30 -39.03 -16.68
CA TYR A 314 24.12 -39.77 -17.63
C TYR A 314 24.71 -41.05 -17.02
N LYS A 315 25.12 -41.02 -15.75
CA LYS A 315 25.58 -42.21 -15.01
C LYS A 315 24.47 -43.25 -14.83
N LYS A 316 23.20 -42.83 -14.81
CA LYS A 316 22.02 -43.71 -14.78
C LYS A 316 21.62 -44.25 -16.16
N GLY A 317 22.39 -43.97 -17.21
CA GLY A 317 22.18 -44.48 -18.57
C GLY A 317 21.34 -43.58 -19.48
N PHE A 318 20.99 -42.37 -19.03
CA PHE A 318 20.34 -41.39 -19.91
C PHE A 318 21.35 -40.78 -20.90
N THR A 319 20.86 -40.36 -22.06
CA THR A 319 21.67 -39.76 -23.12
C THR A 319 21.22 -38.34 -23.44
N LYS A 320 22.13 -37.51 -23.96
CA LYS A 320 21.83 -36.13 -24.37
C LYS A 320 20.70 -36.06 -25.39
N GLU A 321 20.67 -36.98 -26.36
CA GLU A 321 19.61 -37.06 -27.36
C GLU A 321 18.23 -37.41 -26.77
N GLN A 322 18.19 -38.17 -25.67
CA GLN A 322 16.92 -38.41 -24.96
C GLN A 322 16.39 -37.11 -24.36
N PHE A 323 17.22 -36.27 -23.75
CA PHE A 323 16.78 -34.99 -23.18
C PHE A 323 16.30 -34.00 -24.25
N LYS A 324 16.92 -33.98 -25.44
CA LYS A 324 16.49 -33.13 -26.57
C LYS A 324 15.10 -33.49 -27.10
N ASN A 325 14.83 -34.79 -27.20
CA ASN A 325 13.62 -35.32 -27.82
C ASN A 325 12.51 -35.60 -26.81
N ALA A 326 12.81 -35.52 -25.50
CA ALA A 326 11.82 -35.68 -24.44
C ALA A 326 10.81 -34.52 -24.40
N ARG A 327 9.67 -34.80 -23.78
CA ARG A 327 8.66 -33.80 -23.40
C ARG A 327 8.67 -33.63 -21.89
N TYR A 328 8.41 -32.43 -21.41
CA TYR A 328 8.44 -32.10 -20.00
C TYR A 328 7.09 -31.57 -19.52
N ALA A 329 6.72 -31.91 -18.29
CA ALA A 329 5.57 -31.34 -17.61
C ALA A 329 5.93 -30.93 -16.18
N LEU A 330 5.30 -29.86 -15.70
CA LEU A 330 5.30 -29.47 -14.30
C LEU A 330 4.04 -30.02 -13.65
N GLU A 331 4.18 -30.72 -12.54
CA GLU A 331 3.09 -31.11 -11.65
C GLU A 331 3.13 -30.23 -10.41
N PHE A 332 2.03 -29.58 -10.09
CA PHE A 332 1.79 -28.97 -8.78
C PHE A 332 0.92 -29.91 -7.94
N GLY A 333 1.25 -30.05 -6.66
CA GLY A 333 0.44 -30.81 -5.70
C GLY A 333 0.13 -29.98 -4.46
N ASP A 334 -1.03 -30.23 -3.86
CA ASP A 334 -1.48 -29.63 -2.60
C ASP A 334 -1.24 -30.55 -1.39
N ASP A 335 -1.69 -30.14 -0.21
CA ASP A 335 -1.59 -30.94 1.03
C ASP A 335 -2.69 -32.02 1.16
N GLN A 336 -3.76 -31.93 0.36
CA GLN A 336 -4.88 -32.87 0.28
C GLN A 336 -4.67 -33.98 -0.74
N ARG A 337 -3.49 -34.02 -1.37
CA ARG A 337 -3.04 -34.99 -2.39
C ARG A 337 -3.71 -34.84 -3.76
N PHE A 338 -4.36 -33.71 -4.04
CA PHE A 338 -4.66 -33.40 -5.43
C PHE A 338 -3.41 -32.90 -6.15
N SER A 339 -3.46 -32.98 -7.48
CA SER A 339 -2.38 -32.50 -8.33
C SER A 339 -2.91 -31.98 -9.65
N ALA A 340 -2.16 -31.06 -10.25
CA ALA A 340 -2.44 -30.51 -11.56
C ALA A 340 -1.17 -30.41 -12.38
N HIS A 341 -1.35 -30.54 -13.69
CA HIS A 341 -0.25 -30.75 -14.63
C HIS A 341 -0.26 -29.68 -15.70
N SER A 342 0.90 -29.09 -15.97
CA SER A 342 1.08 -28.19 -17.10
C SER A 342 0.87 -28.89 -18.44
N SER A 343 0.78 -28.08 -19.49
CA SER A 343 0.98 -28.55 -20.87
C SER A 343 2.40 -29.10 -21.06
N LEU A 344 2.58 -29.97 -22.05
CA LEU A 344 3.89 -30.52 -22.39
C LEU A 344 4.74 -29.49 -23.12
N VAL A 345 6.00 -29.36 -22.71
CA VAL A 345 6.98 -28.53 -23.42
C VAL A 345 8.15 -29.35 -23.94
N GLN A 346 8.65 -28.97 -25.10
CA GLN A 346 9.92 -29.44 -25.63
C GLN A 346 11.01 -28.43 -25.25
N PRO A 347 12.21 -28.86 -24.85
CA PRO A 347 13.22 -27.92 -24.40
C PRO A 347 13.76 -27.10 -25.56
N GLN A 348 13.93 -25.80 -25.33
CA GLN A 348 14.73 -24.96 -26.22
C GLN A 348 16.18 -25.43 -26.17
N ILE A 349 16.79 -25.69 -27.32
CA ILE A 349 18.21 -26.03 -27.39
C ILE A 349 19.02 -24.72 -27.40
N ALA A 350 19.93 -24.59 -26.45
CA ALA A 350 20.76 -23.39 -26.29
C ALA A 350 22.19 -23.76 -25.84
N ASN A 351 23.08 -22.78 -25.93
CA ASN A 351 24.44 -22.85 -25.41
C ASN A 351 24.64 -21.73 -24.39
N SER A 352 25.68 -21.82 -23.56
CA SER A 352 25.96 -20.85 -22.50
C SER A 352 26.06 -19.39 -22.97
N ASN A 353 26.42 -19.14 -24.24
CA ASN A 353 26.47 -17.80 -24.82
C ASN A 353 25.09 -17.14 -25.00
N MET A 354 24.00 -17.93 -24.98
CA MET A 354 22.62 -17.43 -25.04
C MET A 354 22.05 -17.14 -23.65
N LEU A 355 22.74 -17.53 -22.58
CA LEU A 355 22.31 -17.23 -21.22
C LEU A 355 22.45 -15.73 -20.93
N PRO A 356 21.53 -15.15 -20.16
CA PRO A 356 21.69 -13.78 -19.70
C PRO A 356 23.00 -13.58 -18.93
N SER A 357 23.53 -12.36 -18.97
CA SER A 357 24.73 -12.00 -18.21
C SER A 357 24.53 -12.22 -16.71
N LYS A 358 25.56 -12.75 -16.04
CA LYS A 358 25.55 -12.96 -14.59
C LYS A 358 25.51 -11.60 -13.89
N VAL A 359 24.58 -11.46 -12.96
CA VAL A 359 24.38 -10.23 -12.19
C VAL A 359 25.32 -10.19 -10.99
N THR A 360 25.88 -9.03 -10.70
CA THR A 360 26.50 -8.74 -9.40
C THR A 360 25.54 -7.85 -8.60
N TYR A 361 25.23 -8.25 -7.37
CA TYR A 361 24.34 -7.49 -6.50
C TYR A 361 24.90 -7.29 -5.11
N ARG A 362 24.35 -6.30 -4.42
CA ARG A 362 24.57 -6.03 -3.00
C ARG A 362 23.28 -5.54 -2.36
N VAL A 363 23.22 -5.60 -1.04
CA VAL A 363 22.08 -5.15 -0.25
C VAL A 363 22.56 -4.04 0.66
N GLU A 364 21.79 -2.96 0.73
CA GLU A 364 22.09 -1.80 1.57
C GLU A 364 20.86 -1.42 2.37
N ASP A 365 21.08 -0.85 3.55
CA ASP A 365 20.02 -0.19 4.31
C ASP A 365 19.63 1.11 3.62
N LYS A 366 18.32 1.38 3.51
CA LYS A 366 17.87 2.58 2.80
C LYS A 366 18.29 3.82 3.61
N PRO A 367 19.04 4.77 3.03
CA PRO A 367 19.41 5.98 3.75
C PRO A 367 18.19 6.85 4.06
N ASN A 368 18.25 7.54 5.20
CA ASN A 368 17.25 8.54 5.63
C ASN A 368 15.81 7.98 5.77
N ASP A 369 15.67 6.68 6.04
CA ASP A 369 14.38 6.02 6.20
C ASP A 369 14.01 5.78 7.69
N LYS A 370 12.82 5.22 7.92
CA LYS A 370 12.35 4.89 9.27
C LYS A 370 12.87 3.54 9.76
N GLY A 371 13.79 2.91 9.05
CA GLY A 371 14.22 1.53 9.24
C GLY A 371 13.14 0.58 8.78
N ASP A 372 12.54 0.81 7.62
CA ASP A 372 11.49 -0.06 7.08
C ASP A 372 11.73 -0.48 5.63
N ARG A 373 12.90 -0.16 5.06
CA ARG A 373 13.28 -0.54 3.70
C ARG A 373 14.74 -0.96 3.60
N LEU A 374 14.97 -2.01 2.83
CA LEU A 374 16.29 -2.36 2.30
C LEU A 374 16.30 -2.08 0.80
N VAL A 375 17.48 -1.85 0.23
CA VAL A 375 17.65 -1.67 -1.21
C VAL A 375 18.55 -2.78 -1.73
N VAL A 376 18.02 -3.60 -2.64
CA VAL A 376 18.81 -4.57 -3.41
C VAL A 376 19.28 -3.87 -4.67
N ILE A 377 20.59 -3.72 -4.84
CA ILE A 377 21.20 -2.98 -5.94
C ILE A 377 21.98 -3.97 -6.78
N TRP A 378 21.83 -3.91 -8.10
CA TRP A 378 22.59 -4.71 -9.04
C TRP A 378 23.22 -3.88 -10.15
N ASP A 379 24.35 -4.36 -10.64
CA ASP A 379 25.13 -3.72 -11.71
C ASP A 379 25.37 -2.22 -11.45
N TYR A 380 25.12 -1.37 -12.45
CA TYR A 380 25.40 0.06 -12.45
C TYR A 380 24.13 0.87 -12.77
N PRO A 381 24.10 2.20 -12.54
CA PRO A 381 22.99 3.05 -12.96
C PRO A 381 22.63 2.86 -14.43
N MET A 382 21.33 2.92 -14.73
CA MET A 382 20.83 2.71 -16.08
C MET A 382 20.30 4.01 -16.65
N VAL A 383 20.78 4.38 -17.84
CA VAL A 383 20.30 5.54 -18.60
C VAL A 383 19.71 5.07 -19.92
N PHE A 384 18.53 5.55 -20.27
CA PHE A 384 17.89 5.23 -21.55
C PHE A 384 17.05 6.39 -22.04
N LEU A 385 16.89 6.47 -23.36
CA LEU A 385 16.12 7.50 -24.02
C LEU A 385 14.64 7.16 -23.98
N THR A 386 13.78 8.17 -23.86
CA THR A 386 12.33 7.98 -23.69
C THR A 386 11.52 8.60 -24.81
N LYS A 387 11.84 9.84 -25.20
CA LYS A 387 11.07 10.58 -26.22
C LYS A 387 11.91 11.67 -26.85
N THR A 388 11.69 11.95 -28.13
CA THR A 388 12.25 13.14 -28.78
C THR A 388 11.17 14.15 -29.16
N SER A 389 11.56 15.42 -29.30
CA SER A 389 10.71 16.50 -29.80
C SER A 389 11.55 17.50 -30.58
N SER A 390 11.05 17.98 -31.71
CA SER A 390 11.73 19.03 -32.47
C SER A 390 11.57 20.40 -31.83
N LEU A 391 12.65 21.18 -31.82
CA LEU A 391 12.65 22.59 -31.38
C LEU A 391 12.49 23.57 -32.54
N ASP A 392 12.56 23.09 -33.78
CA ASP A 392 12.38 23.88 -34.99
C ASP A 392 11.56 23.11 -36.05
N SER A 393 11.10 23.81 -37.09
CA SER A 393 10.32 23.18 -38.17
C SER A 393 11.18 22.32 -39.10
N SER A 394 12.50 22.52 -39.10
CA SER A 394 13.46 21.82 -39.95
C SER A 394 14.01 20.52 -39.35
N PHE A 395 13.64 20.19 -38.11
CA PHE A 395 14.19 19.09 -37.32
C PHE A 395 15.72 19.13 -37.16
N SER A 396 16.30 20.34 -37.21
CA SER A 396 17.76 20.54 -37.07
C SER A 396 18.21 20.51 -35.61
N ARG A 397 17.28 20.84 -34.70
CA ARG A 397 17.47 20.83 -33.25
C ARG A 397 16.44 19.94 -32.58
N LEU A 398 16.92 18.87 -31.96
CA LEU A 398 16.09 17.88 -31.28
C LEU A 398 16.31 17.95 -29.78
N ARG A 399 15.22 18.01 -29.02
CA ARG A 399 15.22 17.71 -27.58
C ARG A 399 15.00 16.22 -27.41
N ILE A 400 15.96 15.54 -26.80
CA ILE A 400 15.94 14.10 -26.53
C ILE A 400 15.80 13.93 -25.02
N ASN A 401 14.68 13.40 -24.56
CA ASN A 401 14.47 13.11 -23.16
C ASN A 401 15.06 11.75 -22.82
N TYR A 402 15.65 11.64 -21.64
CA TYR A 402 16.17 10.39 -21.11
C TYR A 402 15.64 10.18 -19.69
N GLN A 403 15.72 8.95 -19.23
CA GLN A 403 15.47 8.57 -17.85
C GLN A 403 16.74 7.96 -17.29
N LEU A 404 17.06 8.34 -16.05
CA LEU A 404 18.18 7.82 -15.30
C LEU A 404 17.63 7.07 -14.07
N ASN A 405 17.82 5.75 -14.06
CA ASN A 405 17.45 4.88 -12.95
C ASN A 405 18.70 4.63 -12.09
N LEU A 406 18.68 5.16 -10.87
CA LEU A 406 19.72 4.94 -9.88
C LEU A 406 19.11 4.88 -8.46
N PRO A 407 19.71 4.09 -7.55
CA PRO A 407 19.34 4.12 -6.13
C PRO A 407 19.86 5.39 -5.44
N GLU A 408 19.26 5.77 -4.31
CA GLU A 408 19.63 6.96 -3.52
C GLU A 408 21.09 6.95 -3.01
N SER A 409 21.70 5.77 -2.87
CA SER A 409 23.09 5.63 -2.44
C SER A 409 24.11 5.86 -3.56
N GLN A 410 23.68 5.92 -4.82
CA GLN A 410 24.53 6.19 -5.97
C GLN A 410 24.33 7.62 -6.46
N LYS A 411 25.38 8.17 -7.09
CA LYS A 411 25.34 9.49 -7.73
C LYS A 411 25.97 9.41 -9.11
N VAL A 412 25.32 10.01 -10.10
CA VAL A 412 25.86 10.17 -11.45
C VAL A 412 26.19 11.65 -11.62
N SER A 413 27.45 11.95 -11.91
CA SER A 413 27.95 13.32 -12.10
C SER A 413 27.94 13.75 -13.57
N ASN A 414 28.17 12.81 -14.49
CA ASN A 414 28.18 13.08 -15.92
C ASN A 414 27.57 11.92 -16.71
N ILE A 415 26.85 12.26 -17.77
CA ILE A 415 26.38 11.35 -18.81
C ILE A 415 26.98 11.83 -20.13
N TYR A 416 27.77 10.98 -20.78
CA TYR A 416 28.31 11.28 -22.10
C TYR A 416 27.49 10.54 -23.15
N CYS A 417 26.88 11.31 -24.06
CA CYS A 417 26.07 10.78 -25.14
C CYS A 417 26.79 10.99 -26.47
N GLU A 418 27.25 9.91 -27.08
CA GLU A 418 27.84 9.88 -28.41
C GLU A 418 26.77 9.52 -29.44
N PHE A 419 26.59 10.39 -30.43
CA PHE A 419 25.63 10.25 -31.51
C PHE A 419 26.34 9.88 -32.80
N SER A 420 25.85 8.83 -33.45
CA SER A 420 26.34 8.33 -34.72
C SER A 420 25.18 8.11 -35.70
N GLU A 421 25.48 8.19 -36.99
CA GLU A 421 24.53 7.85 -38.05
C GLU A 421 24.17 6.36 -37.98
N LEU A 422 22.89 6.02 -38.08
CA LEU A 422 22.43 4.63 -37.89
C LEU A 422 22.96 3.67 -38.97
N GLU A 423 23.03 4.11 -40.23
CA GLU A 423 23.47 3.29 -41.37
C GLU A 423 25.00 3.19 -41.46
N SER A 424 25.72 4.30 -41.30
CA SER A 424 27.18 4.36 -41.53
C SER A 424 28.00 4.10 -40.26
N GLY A 425 27.40 4.22 -39.07
CA GLY A 425 28.08 4.15 -37.77
C GLY A 425 29.03 5.32 -37.51
N ARG A 426 29.06 6.33 -38.38
CA ARG A 426 29.96 7.48 -38.24
C ARG A 426 29.49 8.38 -37.09
N SER A 427 30.33 8.48 -36.05
CA SER A 427 30.14 9.43 -34.95
C SER A 427 30.26 10.88 -35.44
N PHE A 428 29.35 11.74 -35.01
CA PHE A 428 29.31 13.15 -35.44
C PHE A 428 29.16 14.15 -34.28
N LYS A 429 28.69 13.71 -33.11
CA LYS A 429 28.54 14.59 -31.95
C LYS A 429 28.66 13.81 -30.65
N THR A 430 29.43 14.34 -29.71
CA THR A 430 29.41 13.91 -28.31
C THR A 430 28.90 15.07 -27.45
N ILE A 431 27.96 14.77 -26.56
CA ILE A 431 27.41 15.73 -25.60
C ILE A 431 27.76 15.24 -24.20
N ASN A 432 28.33 16.12 -23.37
CA ASN A 432 28.55 15.87 -21.96
C ASN A 432 27.42 16.55 -21.18
N GLU A 433 26.51 15.74 -20.66
CA GLU A 433 25.46 16.18 -19.75
C GLU A 433 26.00 16.11 -18.32
N PHE A 434 26.34 17.28 -17.76
CA PHE A 434 26.87 17.42 -16.40
C PHE A 434 25.80 17.91 -15.41
N TYR A 435 24.63 18.32 -15.89
CA TYR A 435 23.48 18.69 -15.08
C TYR A 435 22.28 17.86 -15.51
N ALA A 436 22.06 16.74 -14.83
CA ALA A 436 21.05 15.77 -15.26
C ALA A 436 19.61 16.30 -15.13
N ASP A 437 19.13 17.03 -16.13
CA ASP A 437 17.79 17.61 -16.22
C ASP A 437 16.79 16.75 -17.03
N ASN A 438 17.20 15.52 -17.36
CA ASN A 438 16.45 14.53 -18.14
C ASN A 438 16.22 14.91 -19.60
N ALA A 439 16.96 15.90 -20.14
CA ALA A 439 16.89 16.26 -21.55
C ALA A 439 18.26 16.60 -22.15
N ILE A 440 18.44 16.29 -23.43
CA ILE A 440 19.65 16.61 -24.19
C ILE A 440 19.24 17.34 -25.46
N ILE A 441 19.97 18.39 -25.83
CA ILE A 441 19.75 19.12 -27.07
C ILE A 441 20.79 18.68 -28.10
N LEU A 442 20.33 17.97 -29.13
CA LEU A 442 21.13 17.55 -30.27
C LEU A 442 20.94 18.52 -31.44
N THR A 443 22.04 18.95 -32.05
CA THR A 443 22.03 19.59 -33.38
C THR A 443 22.44 18.55 -34.41
N THR A 444 21.59 18.31 -35.41
CA THR A 444 21.85 17.29 -36.45
C THR A 444 22.89 17.79 -37.46
N PRO A 445 23.64 16.89 -38.14
CA PRO A 445 24.54 17.28 -39.21
C PRO A 445 23.80 17.96 -40.37
N PRO A 446 24.37 18.99 -41.01
CA PRO A 446 23.80 19.57 -42.22
C PRO A 446 23.67 18.48 -43.31
N ALA A 447 22.51 18.42 -43.97
CA ALA A 447 22.18 17.48 -45.05
C ALA A 447 22.04 15.99 -44.68
N TYR A 448 22.14 15.61 -43.40
CA TYR A 448 21.75 14.26 -42.96
C TYR A 448 20.22 14.17 -42.84
N ASP A 449 19.62 13.14 -43.43
CA ASP A 449 18.19 12.86 -43.26
C ASP A 449 17.94 12.27 -41.87
N TYR A 450 17.46 13.10 -40.94
CA TYR A 450 17.15 12.70 -39.57
C TYR A 450 16.15 11.53 -39.50
N LYS A 451 15.32 11.30 -40.53
CA LYS A 451 14.38 10.16 -40.56
C LYS A 451 15.08 8.81 -40.69
N LYS A 452 16.34 8.78 -41.11
CA LYS A 452 17.17 7.56 -41.08
C LYS A 452 17.54 7.12 -39.68
N GLY A 453 17.34 7.97 -38.67
CA GLY A 453 17.60 7.65 -37.28
C GLY A 453 19.06 7.82 -36.87
N PHE A 454 19.34 7.56 -35.59
CA PHE A 454 20.64 7.72 -34.96
C PHE A 454 20.93 6.57 -34.02
N LYS A 455 22.19 6.19 -33.87
CA LYS A 455 22.65 5.34 -32.78
C LYS A 455 23.22 6.22 -31.66
N VAL A 456 22.80 5.97 -30.44
CA VAL A 456 23.23 6.72 -29.26
C VAL A 456 23.95 5.78 -28.29
N LYS A 457 25.21 6.10 -27.99
CA LYS A 457 26.01 5.41 -26.98
C LYS A 457 26.15 6.32 -25.76
N MET A 458 25.75 5.81 -24.61
CA MET A 458 25.71 6.54 -23.34
C MET A 458 26.72 5.92 -22.36
N THR A 459 27.64 6.73 -21.85
CA THR A 459 28.56 6.34 -20.76
C THR A 459 28.36 7.24 -19.55
N LEU A 460 28.62 6.68 -18.37
CA LEU A 460 28.33 7.33 -17.09
C LEU A 460 29.60 7.53 -16.27
N LYS A 461 29.64 8.64 -15.53
CA LYS A 461 30.60 8.86 -14.44
C LYS A 461 29.83 9.10 -13.16
N GLY A 462 30.25 8.46 -12.07
CA GLY A 462 29.52 8.50 -10.82
C GLY A 462 30.32 8.03 -9.61
N ASP A 463 29.64 8.03 -8.47
CA ASP A 463 30.07 7.50 -7.18
C ASP A 463 29.02 6.49 -6.67
N PRO A 464 29.36 5.23 -6.40
CA PRO A 464 30.68 4.58 -6.58
C PRO A 464 31.20 4.62 -8.02
N GLU A 465 32.51 4.39 -8.20
CA GLU A 465 33.14 4.46 -9.52
C GLU A 465 32.47 3.50 -10.52
N ILE A 466 32.05 4.06 -11.65
CA ILE A 466 31.46 3.32 -12.78
C ILE A 466 32.59 3.00 -13.77
N PRO A 467 32.81 1.72 -14.14
CA PRO A 467 33.86 1.34 -15.07
C PRO A 467 33.73 2.03 -16.42
N ALA A 468 34.85 2.47 -17.00
CA ALA A 468 34.88 3.07 -18.32
C ALA A 468 34.40 2.13 -19.45
N SER A 469 34.41 0.82 -19.21
CA SER A 469 33.86 -0.18 -20.14
C SER A 469 32.32 -0.22 -20.13
N TYR A 470 31.67 0.25 -19.07
CA TYR A 470 30.23 0.26 -18.95
C TYR A 470 29.60 1.29 -19.88
N HIS A 471 28.76 0.83 -20.80
CA HIS A 471 28.02 1.68 -21.72
C HIS A 471 26.65 1.09 -22.06
N VAL A 472 25.71 1.99 -22.31
CA VAL A 472 24.36 1.67 -22.77
C VAL A 472 24.20 2.20 -24.19
N GLU A 473 23.69 1.38 -25.09
CA GLU A 473 23.40 1.78 -26.47
C GLU A 473 21.91 1.68 -26.75
N GLN A 474 21.38 2.64 -27.50
CA GLN A 474 20.01 2.65 -27.95
C GLN A 474 19.89 3.37 -29.29
N ASP A 475 19.07 2.82 -30.17
CA ASP A 475 18.80 3.43 -31.46
C ASP A 475 17.60 4.40 -31.33
N LEU A 476 17.65 5.50 -32.07
CA LEU A 476 16.52 6.41 -32.30
C LEU A 476 16.04 6.21 -33.73
N VAL A 477 14.80 5.77 -33.89
CA VAL A 477 14.21 5.39 -35.18
C VAL A 477 12.99 6.27 -35.47
N TRP A 478 12.77 6.62 -36.73
CA TRP A 478 11.60 7.41 -37.13
C TRP A 478 10.31 6.59 -36.97
N ASP A 479 9.38 7.12 -36.20
CA ASP A 479 8.06 6.56 -36.00
C ASP A 479 7.04 7.35 -36.82
N ASN A 480 6.34 6.65 -37.73
CA ASN A 480 5.38 7.27 -38.64
C ASN A 480 4.08 7.70 -37.97
N ASP A 481 3.69 7.05 -36.87
CA ASP A 481 2.45 7.36 -36.15
C ASP A 481 2.65 8.56 -35.24
N MET A 482 3.81 8.62 -34.57
CA MET A 482 4.19 9.71 -33.67
C MET A 482 4.82 10.90 -34.40
N MET A 483 5.20 10.74 -35.67
CA MET A 483 5.86 11.75 -36.50
C MET A 483 7.12 12.35 -35.84
N THR A 484 7.88 11.51 -35.14
CA THR A 484 9.10 11.89 -34.42
C THR A 484 10.06 10.71 -34.29
N LEU A 485 11.30 10.96 -33.87
CA LEU A 485 12.24 9.89 -33.52
C LEU A 485 11.86 9.27 -32.17
N MET A 486 11.69 7.96 -32.14
CA MET A 486 11.40 7.21 -30.94
C MET A 486 12.55 6.26 -30.62
N PRO A 487 12.81 5.96 -29.34
CA PRO A 487 13.73 4.91 -28.98
C PRO A 487 13.31 3.57 -29.61
N GLY A 488 14.28 2.83 -30.14
CA GLY A 488 14.08 1.48 -30.67
C GLY A 488 13.66 0.49 -29.59
N LYS A 489 13.24 -0.71 -30.02
CA LYS A 489 12.76 -1.77 -29.10
C LYS A 489 13.86 -2.36 -28.22
N SER A 490 15.09 -2.35 -28.71
CA SER A 490 16.25 -2.95 -28.05
C SER A 490 17.01 -1.92 -27.23
N LEU A 491 17.61 -2.39 -26.14
CA LEU A 491 18.45 -1.60 -25.25
C LEU A 491 19.66 -2.45 -24.93
N TRP A 492 20.85 -2.01 -25.34
CA TRP A 492 22.06 -2.82 -25.19
C TRP A 492 22.90 -2.32 -24.03
N VAL A 493 23.33 -3.24 -23.16
CA VAL A 493 24.29 -2.96 -22.10
C VAL A 493 25.54 -3.77 -22.38
N ASN A 494 26.66 -3.09 -22.62
CA ASN A 494 27.93 -3.74 -23.00
C ASN A 494 27.79 -4.74 -24.17
N GLY A 495 26.95 -4.41 -25.15
CA GLY A 495 26.68 -5.24 -26.33
C GLY A 495 25.64 -6.35 -26.15
N VAL A 496 25.03 -6.51 -24.97
CA VAL A 496 23.96 -7.48 -24.71
C VAL A 496 22.60 -6.78 -24.70
N ASP A 497 21.64 -7.25 -25.49
CA ASP A 497 20.27 -6.71 -25.47
C ASP A 497 19.55 -7.13 -24.19
N VAL A 498 19.14 -6.15 -23.38
CA VAL A 498 18.45 -6.35 -22.10
C VAL A 498 16.95 -6.02 -22.16
N SER A 499 16.44 -5.59 -23.32
CA SER A 499 15.03 -5.17 -23.47
C SER A 499 14.01 -6.27 -23.16
N GLY A 500 14.36 -7.53 -23.44
CA GLY A 500 13.53 -8.71 -23.16
C GLY A 500 13.89 -9.44 -21.86
N LEU A 501 14.75 -8.86 -21.01
CA LEU A 501 15.23 -9.49 -19.79
C LEU A 501 14.59 -8.86 -18.55
N ASN A 502 14.39 -9.71 -17.55
CA ASN A 502 14.00 -9.33 -16.21
C ASN A 502 15.08 -9.72 -15.20
N THR A 503 15.24 -8.90 -14.18
CA THR A 503 15.97 -9.20 -12.96
C THR A 503 14.94 -9.59 -11.88
N ALA A 504 14.91 -10.86 -11.49
CA ALA A 504 14.07 -11.39 -10.43
C ALA A 504 14.79 -11.32 -9.08
N VAL A 505 14.14 -10.70 -8.08
CA VAL A 505 14.64 -10.57 -6.72
C VAL A 505 13.91 -11.53 -5.80
N TYR A 506 14.67 -12.33 -5.08
CA TYR A 506 14.18 -13.30 -4.11
C TYR A 506 14.66 -12.94 -2.70
N ARG A 507 13.84 -13.26 -1.69
CA ARG A 507 14.25 -13.15 -0.28
C ARG A 507 14.10 -14.47 0.46
N LYS A 508 14.92 -14.64 1.48
CA LYS A 508 14.83 -15.72 2.47
C LYS A 508 14.83 -15.11 3.87
N ARG A 509 13.83 -15.47 4.68
CA ARG A 509 13.81 -15.11 6.11
C ARG A 509 14.83 -15.96 6.86
N VAL A 510 15.40 -15.46 7.96
CA VAL A 510 16.33 -16.26 8.79
C VAL A 510 15.73 -17.60 9.20
N ASN A 511 14.45 -17.61 9.57
CA ASN A 511 13.73 -18.81 9.95
C ASN A 511 12.98 -19.50 8.79
N GLY A 512 13.18 -19.05 7.55
CA GLY A 512 12.57 -19.63 6.35
C GLY A 512 13.48 -20.67 5.71
N GLY A 513 12.92 -21.78 5.22
CA GLY A 513 13.70 -22.84 4.56
C GLY A 513 14.19 -22.46 3.16
N PHE A 514 13.45 -21.61 2.46
CA PHE A 514 13.58 -21.39 1.02
C PHE A 514 13.57 -19.90 0.65
N PHE A 515 14.04 -19.59 -0.56
CA PHE A 515 13.91 -18.28 -1.17
C PHE A 515 12.53 -18.12 -1.81
N SER A 516 11.92 -16.96 -1.67
CA SER A 516 10.62 -16.61 -2.23
C SER A 516 10.77 -15.42 -3.17
N LEU A 517 10.14 -15.49 -4.34
CA LEU A 517 10.10 -14.42 -5.33
C LEU A 517 9.36 -13.22 -4.73
N ILE A 518 10.02 -12.07 -4.74
CA ILE A 518 9.40 -10.79 -4.35
C ILE A 518 8.83 -10.11 -5.59
N LYS A 519 9.67 -9.97 -6.61
CA LYS A 519 9.33 -9.25 -7.85
C LYS A 519 10.32 -9.59 -8.96
N ALA A 520 9.81 -9.72 -10.19
CA ALA A 520 10.59 -9.62 -11.41
C ALA A 520 10.50 -8.20 -11.96
N ILE A 521 11.64 -7.59 -12.24
CA ILE A 521 11.76 -6.19 -12.64
C ILE A 521 12.48 -6.15 -13.97
N PRO A 522 12.02 -5.36 -14.96
CA PRO A 522 12.73 -5.21 -16.22
C PRO A 522 14.20 -4.83 -16.01
N SER A 523 15.10 -5.38 -16.82
CA SER A 523 16.54 -5.16 -16.68
C SER A 523 17.03 -3.76 -17.09
N TYR A 524 16.11 -2.80 -17.34
CA TYR A 524 16.43 -1.38 -17.41
C TYR A 524 16.38 -0.67 -16.03
N ASP A 525 16.06 -1.38 -14.95
CA ASP A 525 16.28 -0.93 -13.57
C ASP A 525 17.59 -1.53 -13.00
N SER A 526 18.19 -0.84 -12.04
CA SER A 526 19.44 -1.22 -11.36
C SER A 526 19.27 -1.47 -9.86
N SER A 527 18.04 -1.32 -9.33
CA SER A 527 17.78 -1.54 -7.91
C SER A 527 16.31 -1.83 -7.62
N PHE A 528 16.06 -2.39 -6.44
CA PHE A 528 14.72 -2.61 -5.91
C PHE A 528 14.66 -2.28 -4.43
N GLU A 529 13.73 -1.40 -4.07
CA GLU A 529 13.40 -1.13 -2.68
C GLU A 529 12.47 -2.20 -2.12
N VAL A 530 12.94 -2.93 -1.12
CA VAL A 530 12.20 -3.99 -0.45
C VAL A 530 11.61 -3.46 0.85
N PRO A 531 10.27 -3.43 1.01
CA PRO A 531 9.65 -3.06 2.27
C PRO A 531 9.81 -4.17 3.32
N VAL A 532 10.28 -3.78 4.51
CA VAL A 532 10.45 -4.62 5.70
C VAL A 532 9.78 -3.93 6.91
N PRO A 533 8.44 -3.83 6.92
CA PRO A 533 7.72 -3.02 7.88
C PRO A 533 7.78 -3.58 9.30
N TYR A 534 7.77 -2.69 10.29
CA TYR A 534 7.59 -3.07 11.69
C TYR A 534 6.22 -3.74 11.91
N LYS A 535 6.21 -4.86 12.62
CA LYS A 535 4.95 -5.55 12.90
C LYS A 535 4.18 -4.80 13.98
N THR A 536 3.03 -4.24 13.62
CA THR A 536 2.13 -3.54 14.56
C THR A 536 0.98 -4.44 15.03
N THR A 537 0.47 -5.27 14.12
CA THR A 537 -0.65 -6.19 14.33
C THR A 537 -0.16 -7.61 14.56
N ILE A 538 -0.79 -8.33 15.49
CA ILE A 538 -0.49 -9.74 15.76
C ILE A 538 -1.67 -10.60 15.32
N TYR A 539 -1.38 -11.64 14.53
CA TYR A 539 -2.33 -12.65 14.11
C TYR A 539 -2.07 -13.95 14.88
N ARG A 540 -3.12 -14.54 15.45
CA ARG A 540 -3.09 -15.80 16.20
C ARG A 540 -4.35 -16.62 15.94
N GLY A 541 -4.18 -17.90 15.62
CA GLY A 541 -5.30 -18.84 15.52
C GLY A 541 -6.06 -18.92 16.84
N ILE A 542 -7.38 -19.01 16.78
CA ILE A 542 -8.25 -19.17 17.94
C ILE A 542 -8.48 -20.66 18.15
N ALA A 543 -7.90 -21.21 19.22
CA ALA A 543 -8.07 -22.61 19.60
C ALA A 543 -9.47 -22.87 20.19
N GLY A 544 -10.06 -21.87 20.83
CA GLY A 544 -11.42 -21.95 21.36
C GLY A 544 -11.88 -20.68 22.05
N VAL A 545 -13.13 -20.68 22.52
CA VAL A 545 -13.74 -19.56 23.24
C VAL A 545 -14.21 -20.03 24.60
N ASN A 546 -13.68 -19.41 25.67
CA ASN A 546 -14.16 -19.61 27.03
C ASN A 546 -15.30 -18.65 27.33
N ILE A 547 -16.43 -19.20 27.75
CA ILE A 547 -17.61 -18.46 28.23
C ILE A 547 -17.78 -18.73 29.73
N VAL A 548 -17.85 -17.66 30.52
CA VAL A 548 -18.09 -17.75 31.97
C VAL A 548 -19.58 -17.58 32.23
N ARG A 549 -20.21 -18.58 32.85
CA ARG A 549 -21.62 -18.53 33.30
C ARG A 549 -21.68 -18.88 34.79
N GLY A 550 -21.83 -17.86 35.64
CA GLY A 550 -21.74 -18.02 37.09
C GLY A 550 -20.41 -18.67 37.50
N ASP A 551 -20.49 -19.79 38.20
CA ASP A 551 -19.33 -20.55 38.69
C ASP A 551 -18.85 -21.66 37.73
N SER A 552 -19.32 -21.65 36.48
CA SER A 552 -18.90 -22.60 35.44
C SER A 552 -18.19 -21.89 34.27
N ILE A 553 -17.22 -22.58 33.69
CA ILE A 553 -16.59 -22.21 32.41
C ILE A 553 -17.03 -23.22 31.36
N PHE A 554 -17.43 -22.70 30.20
CA PHE A 554 -17.71 -23.47 29.00
C PHE A 554 -16.65 -23.15 27.95
N THR A 555 -16.04 -24.16 27.36
CA THR A 555 -15.07 -23.99 26.26
C THR A 555 -15.67 -24.55 24.98
N TYR A 556 -15.78 -23.70 23.98
CA TYR A 556 -16.18 -24.05 22.62
C TYR A 556 -14.90 -24.21 21.79
N SER A 557 -14.61 -25.42 21.33
CA SER A 557 -13.41 -25.76 20.56
C SER A 557 -13.81 -26.67 19.40
N GLY A 558 -13.68 -26.17 18.17
CA GLY A 558 -14.24 -26.87 17.00
C GLY A 558 -15.76 -27.07 17.15
N SER A 559 -16.20 -28.32 17.02
CA SER A 559 -17.60 -28.71 17.18
C SER A 559 -17.96 -29.11 18.63
N ASP A 560 -16.97 -29.20 19.52
CA ASP A 560 -17.13 -29.70 20.88
C ASP A 560 -17.34 -28.58 21.90
N VAL A 561 -18.11 -28.90 22.94
CA VAL A 561 -18.38 -28.00 24.07
C VAL A 561 -18.05 -28.71 25.37
N TYR A 562 -17.07 -28.19 26.09
CA TYR A 562 -16.63 -28.73 27.38
C TYR A 562 -17.07 -27.83 28.52
N ARG A 563 -17.25 -28.40 29.72
CA ARG A 563 -17.66 -27.68 30.92
C ARG A 563 -16.84 -28.10 32.12
N ARG A 564 -16.39 -27.12 32.91
CA ARG A 564 -15.81 -27.35 34.25
C ARG A 564 -16.19 -26.27 35.25
N ALA A 565 -16.01 -26.58 36.54
CA ALA A 565 -16.11 -25.59 37.60
C ALA A 565 -15.01 -24.53 37.48
N ARG A 566 -15.36 -23.28 37.78
CA ARG A 566 -14.44 -22.16 37.76
C ARG A 566 -13.53 -22.17 38.99
N THR A 567 -12.27 -21.82 38.79
CA THR A 567 -11.27 -21.69 39.86
C THR A 567 -10.91 -20.22 40.10
N LYS A 568 -10.21 -19.93 41.21
CA LYS A 568 -9.74 -18.57 41.53
C LYS A 568 -8.76 -17.99 40.50
N ASN A 569 -8.04 -18.86 39.77
CA ASN A 569 -7.07 -18.45 38.76
C ASN A 569 -7.71 -18.13 37.40
N ASP A 570 -8.99 -18.46 37.23
CA ASP A 570 -9.68 -18.23 35.97
C ASP A 570 -10.12 -16.76 35.81
N PRO A 571 -9.94 -16.18 34.61
CA PRO A 571 -10.44 -14.86 34.29
C PRO A 571 -11.94 -14.70 34.60
N SER A 572 -12.36 -13.49 35.00
CA SER A 572 -13.76 -13.19 35.33
C SER A 572 -14.67 -13.00 34.13
N GLY A 573 -14.11 -12.74 32.93
CA GLY A 573 -14.87 -12.57 31.70
C GLY A 573 -14.51 -13.61 30.66
N SER A 574 -15.35 -13.72 29.63
CA SER A 574 -15.12 -14.60 28.48
C SER A 574 -13.83 -14.24 27.73
N MET A 575 -13.07 -15.26 27.32
CA MET A 575 -11.75 -15.12 26.71
C MET A 575 -11.66 -15.93 25.43
N LEU A 576 -10.99 -15.38 24.43
CA LEU A 576 -10.48 -16.13 23.29
C LEU A 576 -9.22 -16.86 23.72
N LEU A 577 -9.13 -18.15 23.42
CA LEU A 577 -7.96 -18.97 23.66
C LEU A 577 -7.04 -18.91 22.45
N ILE A 578 -5.89 -18.28 22.60
CA ILE A 578 -4.84 -18.22 21.58
C ILE A 578 -3.53 -18.76 22.15
N SER A 579 -2.63 -19.22 21.28
CA SER A 579 -1.36 -19.81 21.73
C SER A 579 -0.54 -18.83 22.58
N SER A 580 -0.10 -19.31 23.76
CA SER A 580 0.86 -18.60 24.61
C SER A 580 2.29 -18.73 24.12
N THR A 581 2.54 -19.68 23.22
CA THR A 581 3.84 -19.95 22.61
C THR A 581 4.12 -19.01 21.45
N LEU A 582 5.40 -18.66 21.31
CA LEU A 582 5.89 -17.76 20.29
C LEU A 582 7.37 -17.99 19.99
N ASP A 583 7.75 -17.81 18.75
CA ASP A 583 9.16 -17.82 18.29
C ASP A 583 9.96 -16.76 19.05
N LEU A 584 11.12 -17.11 19.60
CA LEU A 584 12.04 -16.18 20.26
C LEU A 584 13.10 -15.65 19.28
N VAL A 585 13.88 -16.57 18.71
CA VAL A 585 14.99 -16.31 17.79
C VAL A 585 15.33 -17.60 17.03
N TYR A 586 15.87 -17.50 15.83
CA TYR A 586 16.41 -18.64 15.10
C TYR A 586 17.87 -18.91 15.50
N ASP A 587 18.16 -20.15 15.90
CA ASP A 587 19.51 -20.61 16.19
C ASP A 587 20.16 -21.16 14.92
N ARG A 588 21.27 -20.54 14.50
CA ARG A 588 21.96 -20.86 13.23
C ARG A 588 22.85 -22.10 13.31
N ASP A 589 23.13 -22.63 14.49
CA ASP A 589 23.98 -23.81 14.65
C ASP A 589 23.12 -25.07 14.81
N ALA A 590 21.97 -24.94 15.48
CA ALA A 590 20.96 -25.98 15.54
C ALA A 590 19.98 -25.96 14.36
N GLU A 591 20.05 -24.94 13.49
CA GLU A 591 19.15 -24.70 12.35
C GLU A 591 17.66 -24.76 12.76
N ARG A 592 17.33 -24.16 13.91
CA ARG A 592 15.99 -24.28 14.49
C ARG A 592 15.55 -23.01 15.18
N THR A 593 14.27 -22.66 15.02
CA THR A 593 13.65 -21.58 15.77
C THR A 593 13.41 -22.00 17.22
N ILE A 594 14.00 -21.27 18.16
CA ILE A 594 13.74 -21.40 19.58
C ILE A 594 12.34 -20.84 19.87
N GLN A 595 11.48 -21.63 20.49
CA GLN A 595 10.17 -21.19 20.95
C GLN A 595 10.19 -20.88 22.45
N THR A 596 9.34 -19.94 22.87
CA THR A 596 9.17 -19.58 24.28
C THR A 596 7.71 -19.23 24.58
N SER A 597 7.35 -19.09 25.85
CA SER A 597 6.00 -18.68 26.26
C SER A 597 5.92 -17.20 26.63
N LEU A 598 4.72 -16.62 26.52
CA LEU A 598 4.37 -15.32 27.10
C LEU A 598 4.48 -15.31 28.65
N PHE A 599 4.40 -16.49 29.28
CA PHE A 599 4.43 -16.64 30.73
C PHE A 599 5.80 -17.18 31.18
N PRO A 600 6.52 -16.49 32.09
CA PRO A 600 7.89 -16.86 32.45
C PRO A 600 8.06 -18.28 33.00
N ASP A 601 7.10 -18.76 33.78
CA ASP A 601 7.09 -20.09 34.38
C ASP A 601 6.85 -21.18 33.33
N GLU A 602 5.89 -20.98 32.43
CA GLU A 602 5.68 -21.90 31.28
C GLU A 602 6.90 -21.94 30.37
N ALA A 603 7.56 -20.79 30.15
CA ALA A 603 8.75 -20.74 29.32
C ALA A 603 9.92 -21.57 29.89
N LYS A 604 10.07 -21.62 31.22
CA LYS A 604 11.07 -22.48 31.87
C LYS A 604 10.69 -23.95 31.76
N LYS A 605 9.43 -24.27 32.07
CA LYS A 605 8.88 -25.62 31.95
C LYS A 605 9.08 -26.20 30.54
N MET A 606 8.82 -25.41 29.50
CA MET A 606 9.06 -25.83 28.10
C MET A 606 10.51 -26.23 27.83
N VAL A 607 11.48 -25.50 28.39
CA VAL A 607 12.90 -25.80 28.21
C VAL A 607 13.28 -27.05 29.00
N GLU A 608 12.80 -27.19 30.24
CA GLU A 608 13.05 -28.37 31.08
C GLU A 608 12.51 -29.65 30.43
N GLU A 609 11.27 -29.63 29.95
CA GLU A 609 10.65 -30.77 29.26
C GLU A 609 11.38 -31.13 27.95
N ALA A 610 11.79 -30.12 27.17
CA ALA A 610 12.57 -30.34 25.95
C ALA A 610 13.93 -30.98 26.25
N LEU A 611 14.63 -30.51 27.28
CA LEU A 611 15.93 -31.07 27.68
C LEU A 611 15.81 -32.50 28.21
N ILE A 612 14.78 -32.80 29.01
CA ILE A 612 14.53 -34.17 29.49
C ILE A 612 14.35 -35.12 28.29
N LYS A 613 13.51 -34.74 27.32
CA LYS A 613 13.26 -35.53 26.13
C LYS A 613 14.52 -35.71 25.28
N LEU A 614 15.21 -34.62 24.95
CA LEU A 614 16.41 -34.67 24.11
C LEU A 614 17.55 -35.46 24.75
N ARG A 615 17.72 -35.42 26.07
CA ARG A 615 18.72 -36.22 26.78
C ARG A 615 18.38 -37.71 26.77
N ALA A 616 17.10 -38.06 26.91
CA ALA A 616 16.65 -39.44 26.74
C ALA A 616 16.86 -39.95 25.30
N ASP A 617 16.53 -39.13 24.30
CA ASP A 617 16.76 -39.45 22.89
C ASP A 617 18.26 -39.61 22.59
N LEU A 618 19.10 -38.71 23.10
CA LEU A 618 20.56 -38.79 22.96
C LEU A 618 21.12 -40.09 23.55
N ALA A 619 20.70 -40.46 24.76
CA ALA A 619 21.15 -41.70 25.40
C ALA A 619 20.76 -42.94 24.57
N LYS A 620 19.55 -42.95 24.01
CA LYS A 620 19.07 -44.03 23.14
C LYS A 620 19.85 -44.09 21.82
N GLN A 621 20.13 -42.94 21.20
CA GLN A 621 20.93 -42.84 19.98
C GLN A 621 22.38 -43.28 20.21
N GLU A 622 22.99 -42.91 21.34
CA GLU A 622 24.34 -43.34 21.74
C GLU A 622 24.43 -44.87 21.93
N GLU A 623 23.43 -45.48 22.58
CA GLU A 623 23.35 -46.94 22.71
C GLU A 623 23.14 -47.62 21.35
N GLY A 624 22.28 -47.07 20.49
CA GLY A 624 22.03 -47.56 19.14
C GLY A 624 23.27 -47.52 18.26
N LEU A 625 24.00 -46.41 18.25
CA LEU A 625 25.26 -46.25 17.51
C LEU A 625 26.34 -47.21 18.03
N LYS A 626 26.41 -47.44 19.34
CA LYS A 626 27.32 -48.42 19.93
C LYS A 626 27.03 -49.84 19.45
N LYS A 627 25.76 -50.23 19.33
CA LYS A 627 25.35 -51.53 18.76
C LYS A 627 25.69 -51.61 17.27
N LEU A 628 25.35 -50.58 16.49
CA LEU A 628 25.67 -50.51 15.06
C LEU A 628 27.16 -50.68 14.78
N ARG A 629 28.02 -49.99 15.54
CA ARG A 629 29.49 -50.11 15.42
C ARG A 629 30.04 -51.48 15.86
N ALA A 630 29.31 -52.19 16.73
CA ALA A 630 29.68 -53.55 17.14
C ALA A 630 29.30 -54.59 16.08
N ASP A 631 28.15 -54.41 15.43
CA ASP A 631 27.66 -55.29 14.35
C ASP A 631 28.40 -55.05 13.02
N TYR A 632 28.88 -53.82 12.80
CA TYR A 632 29.61 -53.39 11.60
C TYR A 632 30.90 -52.63 11.98
N PRO A 633 31.96 -53.34 12.44
CA PRO A 633 33.22 -52.69 12.78
C PRO A 633 33.85 -52.09 11.53
N LEU A 634 34.04 -50.77 11.53
CA LEU A 634 34.75 -50.03 10.47
C LEU A 634 36.12 -50.66 10.22
N VAL A 635 36.30 -51.32 9.08
CA VAL A 635 37.63 -51.77 8.63
C VAL A 635 38.34 -50.55 8.08
N ALA A 636 39.44 -50.14 8.71
CA ALA A 636 40.26 -49.03 8.24
C ALA A 636 40.84 -49.37 6.85
N ALA A 637 40.44 -48.65 5.79
CA ALA A 637 41.12 -48.72 4.50
C ALA A 637 40.99 -47.45 3.63
N ASP A 638 42.12 -47.18 2.95
CA ASP A 638 42.52 -46.21 1.91
C ASP A 638 41.46 -45.22 1.33
N PRO A 639 41.66 -43.88 1.50
CA PRO A 639 40.73 -42.83 1.08
C PRO A 639 40.54 -42.63 -0.43
N LYS A 640 41.22 -43.38 -1.31
CA LYS A 640 41.21 -43.09 -2.76
C LYS A 640 40.25 -43.91 -3.63
N ASN A 641 39.61 -44.98 -3.14
CA ASN A 641 38.81 -45.83 -4.03
C ASN A 641 37.72 -46.69 -3.33
N ARG A 642 36.70 -46.07 -2.73
CA ARG A 642 35.42 -46.78 -2.56
C ARG A 642 34.20 -45.87 -2.62
N THR A 643 33.19 -46.37 -3.32
CA THR A 643 31.77 -46.03 -3.12
C THR A 643 31.39 -46.47 -1.70
N GLU A 644 30.84 -45.58 -0.88
CA GLU A 644 30.42 -45.90 0.50
C GLU A 644 29.53 -47.14 0.53
N SER A 645 29.80 -48.09 1.43
CA SER A 645 28.92 -49.24 1.63
C SER A 645 27.61 -48.78 2.29
N ARG A 646 26.54 -49.57 2.15
CA ARG A 646 25.23 -49.26 2.75
C ARG A 646 25.32 -49.20 4.27
N GLU A 647 26.23 -49.96 4.86
CA GLU A 647 26.52 -50.04 6.29
C GLU A 647 27.27 -48.78 6.78
N ASP A 648 28.26 -48.29 6.02
CA ASP A 648 28.97 -47.04 6.32
C ASP A 648 28.00 -45.85 6.32
N GLN A 649 27.09 -45.80 5.33
CA GLN A 649 26.04 -44.78 5.26
C GLN A 649 25.11 -44.80 6.48
N GLN A 650 24.81 -45.98 7.04
CA GLN A 650 23.98 -46.09 8.25
C GLN A 650 24.70 -45.58 9.49
N VAL A 651 26.00 -45.89 9.64
CA VAL A 651 26.81 -45.37 10.76
C VAL A 651 26.93 -43.85 10.67
N THR A 652 27.28 -43.30 9.50
CA THR A 652 27.37 -41.86 9.27
C THR A 652 26.04 -41.14 9.50
N ALA A 653 24.91 -41.74 9.07
CA ALA A 653 23.59 -41.18 9.33
C ALA A 653 23.27 -41.11 10.84
N ALA A 654 23.56 -42.18 11.59
CA ALA A 654 23.36 -42.22 13.03
C ALA A 654 24.25 -41.21 13.78
N GLU A 655 25.51 -41.04 13.34
CA GLU A 655 26.40 -40.00 13.87
C GLU A 655 25.87 -38.58 13.64
N LYS A 656 25.34 -38.32 12.44
CA LYS A 656 24.71 -37.03 12.10
C LYS A 656 23.46 -36.76 12.93
N GLU A 657 22.63 -37.78 13.17
CA GLU A 657 21.45 -37.66 14.04
C GLU A 657 21.85 -37.29 15.47
N LEU A 658 22.89 -37.93 16.00
CA LEU A 658 23.44 -37.70 17.33
C LEU A 658 24.02 -36.27 17.46
N ASP A 659 24.79 -35.81 16.47
CA ASP A 659 25.29 -34.43 16.41
C ASP A 659 24.13 -33.41 16.40
N THR A 660 23.06 -33.70 15.64
CA THR A 660 21.85 -32.87 15.60
C THR A 660 21.21 -32.77 16.99
N THR A 661 21.03 -33.89 17.70
CA THR A 661 20.49 -33.89 19.07
C THR A 661 21.38 -33.11 20.04
N ARG A 662 22.71 -33.25 19.93
CA ARG A 662 23.67 -32.47 20.75
C ARG A 662 23.58 -30.97 20.49
N LYS A 663 23.45 -30.56 19.24
CA LYS A 663 23.23 -29.15 18.86
C LYS A 663 21.93 -28.60 19.46
N LEU A 664 20.84 -29.38 19.43
CA LEU A 664 19.57 -28.99 20.06
C LEU A 664 19.69 -28.83 21.57
N ILE A 665 20.42 -29.71 22.26
CA ILE A 665 20.68 -29.57 23.71
C ILE A 665 21.47 -28.30 23.98
N ARG A 666 22.56 -28.04 23.24
CA ARG A 666 23.37 -26.81 23.39
C ARG A 666 22.52 -25.56 23.14
N MET A 667 21.65 -25.56 22.14
CA MET A 667 20.72 -24.46 21.87
C MET A 667 19.86 -24.13 23.10
N TYR A 668 19.30 -25.13 23.79
CA TYR A 668 18.49 -24.90 24.99
C TYR A 668 19.32 -24.46 26.22
N GLU A 669 20.56 -24.93 26.35
CA GLU A 669 21.41 -24.67 27.52
C GLU A 669 22.25 -23.39 27.40
N GLN A 670 22.67 -23.02 26.19
CA GLN A 670 23.74 -22.04 25.96
C GLN A 670 23.30 -20.85 25.09
N ASN A 671 22.13 -20.89 24.44
CA ASN A 671 21.69 -19.77 23.63
C ASN A 671 21.46 -18.52 24.51
N GLU A 672 22.24 -17.47 24.23
CA GLU A 672 22.32 -16.25 25.06
C GLU A 672 20.95 -15.58 25.26
N HIS A 673 20.16 -15.50 24.18
CA HIS A 673 18.84 -14.87 24.21
C HIS A 673 17.83 -15.67 25.04
N LEU A 674 17.85 -17.01 24.92
CA LEU A 674 16.95 -17.88 25.68
C LEU A 674 17.29 -17.88 27.17
N VAL A 675 18.57 -18.06 27.50
CA VAL A 675 19.07 -18.07 28.89
C VAL A 675 18.76 -16.74 29.56
N TYR A 676 19.07 -15.62 28.88
CA TYR A 676 18.77 -14.30 29.41
C TYR A 676 17.26 -14.06 29.56
N ALA A 677 16.44 -14.40 28.57
CA ALA A 677 14.99 -14.25 28.66
C ALA A 677 14.39 -15.04 29.83
N ASN A 678 14.93 -16.23 30.13
CA ASN A 678 14.46 -17.06 31.26
C ASN A 678 15.02 -16.62 32.62
N SER A 679 16.10 -15.83 32.65
CA SER A 679 16.60 -15.19 33.87
C SER A 679 15.68 -14.07 34.39
N ILE A 680 14.87 -13.45 33.51
CA ILE A 680 14.02 -12.32 33.87
C ILE A 680 12.69 -12.81 34.49
N GLY A 681 12.57 -12.71 35.81
CA GLY A 681 11.34 -13.09 36.53
C GLY A 681 10.14 -12.16 36.27
N LEU A 682 10.37 -10.85 36.09
CA LEU A 682 9.30 -9.88 35.86
C LEU A 682 8.76 -9.98 34.43
N ARG A 683 7.53 -10.49 34.27
CA ARG A 683 6.85 -10.67 32.97
C ARG A 683 6.95 -9.44 32.06
N GLY A 684 6.68 -8.24 32.57
CA GLY A 684 6.71 -7.02 31.75
C GLY A 684 8.08 -6.70 31.14
N ARG A 685 9.15 -6.85 31.92
CA ARG A 685 10.54 -6.67 31.44
C ARG A 685 10.94 -7.78 30.48
N ARG A 686 10.63 -9.03 30.82
CA ARG A 686 10.90 -10.20 29.97
C ARG A 686 10.28 -10.04 28.60
N ILE A 687 8.99 -9.69 28.56
CA ILE A 687 8.27 -9.50 27.30
C ILE A 687 8.80 -8.31 26.51
N GLY A 688 9.28 -7.24 27.17
CA GLY A 688 9.98 -6.15 26.47
C GLY A 688 11.24 -6.64 25.74
N TYR A 689 12.03 -7.48 26.40
CA TYR A 689 13.21 -8.10 25.79
C TYR A 689 12.84 -9.06 24.65
N VAL A 690 11.95 -10.01 24.92
CA VAL A 690 11.47 -10.98 23.92
C VAL A 690 10.89 -10.28 22.69
N ALA A 691 10.07 -9.24 22.86
CA ALA A 691 9.50 -8.51 21.74
C ALA A 691 10.55 -7.79 20.90
N ARG A 692 11.66 -7.32 21.49
CA ARG A 692 12.78 -6.69 20.78
C ARG A 692 13.54 -7.71 19.94
N ILE A 693 14.02 -8.79 20.56
CA ILE A 693 14.80 -9.84 19.87
C ILE A 693 14.02 -10.43 18.70
N ARG A 694 12.73 -10.69 18.90
CA ARG A 694 11.84 -11.18 17.84
C ARG A 694 11.65 -10.19 16.69
N GLU A 695 11.68 -8.90 16.96
CA GLU A 695 11.51 -7.90 15.92
C GLU A 695 12.74 -7.91 14.99
N ASP A 696 13.93 -8.02 15.57
CA ASP A 696 15.20 -8.09 14.82
C ASP A 696 15.31 -9.40 14.01
N ASP A 697 15.02 -10.55 14.65
CA ASP A 697 15.04 -11.87 14.00
C ASP A 697 14.09 -11.96 12.79
N ARG A 698 12.86 -11.45 12.94
CA ARG A 698 11.84 -11.49 11.87
C ARG A 698 12.09 -10.50 10.74
N ARG A 699 12.90 -9.48 10.96
CA ARG A 699 13.24 -8.44 9.98
C ARG A 699 14.61 -8.65 9.33
N SER A 700 15.30 -9.72 9.72
CA SER A 700 16.54 -10.18 9.12
C SER A 700 16.25 -10.98 7.85
N MET A 701 16.77 -10.54 6.71
CA MET A 701 16.46 -11.11 5.39
C MET A 701 17.75 -11.31 4.58
N ALA A 702 17.87 -12.46 3.93
CA ALA A 702 18.88 -12.70 2.90
C ALA A 702 18.24 -12.51 1.53
N TYR A 703 19.01 -12.04 0.55
CA TYR A 703 18.53 -11.79 -0.81
C TYR A 703 19.29 -12.61 -1.84
N HIS A 704 18.64 -12.89 -2.96
CA HIS A 704 19.21 -13.54 -4.12
C HIS A 704 18.62 -12.93 -5.39
N VAL A 705 19.42 -12.82 -6.44
CA VAL A 705 19.04 -12.17 -7.70
C VAL A 705 19.30 -13.10 -8.87
N VAL A 706 18.36 -13.13 -9.82
CA VAL A 706 18.43 -13.96 -11.03
C VAL A 706 18.09 -13.10 -12.23
N ARG A 707 18.90 -13.16 -13.30
CA ARG A 707 18.54 -12.54 -14.57
C ARG A 707 17.96 -13.59 -15.49
N THR A 708 16.78 -13.33 -16.04
CA THR A 708 15.98 -14.29 -16.80
C THR A 708 15.28 -13.64 -17.99
N ASN A 709 15.06 -14.41 -19.05
CA ASN A 709 14.16 -14.04 -20.15
C ASN A 709 12.71 -14.51 -19.92
N GLY A 710 12.41 -15.15 -18.78
CA GLY A 710 11.09 -15.71 -18.45
C GLY A 710 10.73 -16.97 -19.24
N LYS A 711 11.68 -17.55 -19.99
CA LYS A 711 11.48 -18.68 -20.91
C LYS A 711 12.54 -19.78 -20.71
N GLY A 712 13.04 -19.93 -19.50
CA GLY A 712 13.99 -20.99 -19.14
C GLY A 712 15.44 -20.70 -19.48
N LEU A 713 15.79 -19.50 -19.96
CA LEU A 713 17.19 -19.05 -20.02
C LEU A 713 17.44 -18.03 -18.91
N PHE A 714 18.14 -18.46 -17.86
CA PHE A 714 18.46 -17.61 -16.73
C PHE A 714 19.85 -17.88 -16.15
N THR A 715 20.34 -16.89 -15.41
CA THR A 715 21.62 -16.96 -14.69
C THR A 715 21.43 -16.49 -13.27
N GLU A 716 21.80 -17.36 -12.31
CA GLU A 716 21.82 -17.05 -10.88
C GLU A 716 23.03 -16.18 -10.52
N ALA A 717 22.81 -15.12 -9.75
CA ALA A 717 23.89 -14.38 -9.11
C ALA A 717 24.52 -15.20 -7.97
N GLU A 718 25.74 -14.86 -7.56
CA GLU A 718 26.35 -15.52 -6.40
C GLU A 718 25.62 -15.15 -5.12
N TYR A 719 25.32 -16.14 -4.29
CA TYR A 719 24.76 -15.86 -2.97
C TYR A 719 25.73 -15.05 -2.13
N THR A 720 25.23 -13.98 -1.52
CA THR A 720 25.97 -13.25 -0.48
C THR A 720 26.13 -14.14 0.75
N LYS A 721 27.36 -14.59 1.01
CA LYS A 721 27.72 -15.50 2.10
C LYS A 721 28.85 -14.92 2.94
N ASP A 722 28.89 -15.29 4.22
CA ASP A 722 29.97 -14.99 5.15
C ASP A 722 31.19 -15.91 4.94
N GLU A 723 32.27 -15.67 5.70
CA GLU A 723 33.52 -16.46 5.64
C GLU A 723 33.31 -17.96 5.91
N ASN A 724 32.21 -18.33 6.57
CA ASN A 724 31.85 -19.72 6.88
C ASN A 724 30.88 -20.32 5.86
N GLY A 725 30.57 -19.60 4.77
CA GLY A 725 29.65 -20.05 3.72
C GLY A 725 28.16 -19.98 4.10
N LYS A 726 27.80 -19.35 5.23
CA LYS A 726 26.40 -19.11 5.63
C LYS A 726 25.89 -17.82 4.97
N HIS A 727 24.59 -17.74 4.70
CA HIS A 727 24.00 -16.54 4.10
C HIS A 727 24.13 -15.32 5.01
N ILE A 728 24.43 -14.16 4.42
CA ILE A 728 24.35 -12.86 5.09
C ILE A 728 22.88 -12.44 5.16
N TYR A 729 22.46 -11.95 6.32
CA TYR A 729 21.10 -11.46 6.57
C TYR A 729 21.16 -10.00 6.99
N ASP A 730 20.47 -9.15 6.23
CA ASP A 730 20.44 -7.71 6.42
C ASP A 730 19.17 -7.29 7.19
N ILE A 731 19.29 -6.21 7.98
CA ILE A 731 18.20 -5.65 8.79
C ILE A 731 18.15 -4.15 8.51
N PRO A 732 16.96 -3.57 8.24
CA PRO A 732 16.85 -2.12 8.07
C PRO A 732 16.88 -1.39 9.41
N LEU A 733 17.66 -0.31 9.48
CA LEU A 733 17.92 0.43 10.71
C LEU A 733 17.28 1.81 10.66
N SER A 734 16.53 2.15 11.71
CA SER A 734 15.86 3.45 11.77
C SER A 734 16.86 4.60 11.88
N ASN A 735 16.80 5.53 10.93
CA ASN A 735 17.55 6.77 11.00
C ASN A 735 16.74 7.82 11.78
N TRP A 736 17.36 8.38 12.83
CA TRP A 736 16.75 9.44 13.64
C TRP A 736 16.74 10.80 12.94
N PHE A 737 17.55 10.98 11.91
CA PHE A 737 17.73 12.26 11.22
C PHE A 737 17.89 12.05 9.71
N ASP A 738 17.04 12.71 8.93
CA ASP A 738 17.13 12.75 7.47
C ASP A 738 18.21 13.78 7.06
N ARG A 739 19.36 13.27 6.60
CA ARG A 739 20.49 14.07 6.16
C ARG A 739 20.17 14.90 4.91
N ASN A 740 19.21 14.49 4.08
CA ASN A 740 18.81 15.24 2.89
C ASN A 740 18.08 16.55 3.26
N LYS A 741 17.56 16.66 4.48
CA LYS A 741 16.90 17.88 5.00
C LYS A 741 17.82 18.77 5.81
N PHE A 742 19.13 18.48 5.87
CA PHE A 742 20.08 19.27 6.64
C PHE A 742 20.10 20.75 6.20
N THR A 743 20.14 21.01 4.90
CA THR A 743 20.06 22.38 4.35
C THR A 743 18.76 23.08 4.73
N THR A 744 17.64 22.35 4.71
CA THR A 744 16.33 22.85 5.15
C THR A 744 16.32 23.19 6.64
N LEU A 745 16.94 22.37 7.49
CA LEU A 745 17.07 22.65 8.92
C LEU A 745 17.88 23.93 9.16
N VAL A 746 19.03 24.07 8.51
CA VAL A 746 19.87 25.28 8.61
C VAL A 746 19.08 26.50 8.16
N ALA A 747 18.40 26.42 7.01
CA ALA A 747 17.58 27.50 6.48
C ALA A 747 16.43 27.89 7.43
N ALA A 748 15.77 26.91 8.07
CA ALA A 748 14.71 27.14 9.03
C ALA A 748 15.22 27.78 10.33
N VAL A 749 16.40 27.37 10.82
CA VAL A 749 17.05 27.99 11.99
C VAL A 749 17.42 29.44 11.68
N ILE A 750 18.01 29.72 10.51
CA ILE A 750 18.33 31.07 10.07
C ILE A 750 17.05 31.93 10.00
N PHE A 751 15.98 31.41 9.40
CA PHE A 751 14.70 32.11 9.35
C PHE A 751 14.16 32.42 10.76
N GLY A 752 14.17 31.45 11.67
CA GLY A 752 13.75 31.63 13.06
C GLY A 752 14.57 32.68 13.79
N LEU A 753 15.89 32.70 13.60
CA LEU A 753 16.77 33.72 14.19
C LEU A 753 16.49 35.12 13.63
N ILE A 754 16.27 35.26 12.33
CA ILE A 754 15.91 36.54 11.69
C ILE A 754 14.58 37.06 12.24
N VAL A 755 13.56 36.20 12.31
CA VAL A 755 12.25 36.57 12.87
C VAL A 755 12.38 36.97 14.33
N MET A 756 13.09 36.19 15.15
CA MET A 756 13.35 36.52 16.56
C MET A 756 14.08 37.85 16.72
N PHE A 757 15.07 38.13 15.86
CA PHE A 757 15.77 39.41 15.86
C PHE A 757 14.82 40.58 15.59
N PHE A 758 14.01 40.55 14.53
CA PHE A 758 13.08 41.64 14.23
C PHE A 758 11.94 41.75 15.26
N LEU A 759 11.47 40.64 15.81
CA LEU A 759 10.52 40.63 16.92
C LEU A 759 11.07 41.34 18.16
N THR A 760 12.32 41.06 18.54
CA THR A 760 12.95 41.74 19.69
C THR A 760 13.17 43.23 19.43
N LEU A 761 13.51 43.63 18.21
CA LEU A 761 13.63 45.04 17.83
C LEU A 761 12.28 45.76 17.88
N ALA A 762 11.21 45.15 17.36
CA ALA A 762 9.87 45.72 17.38
C ALA A 762 9.33 45.85 18.82
N LYS A 763 9.55 44.84 19.67
CA LYS A 763 9.20 44.89 21.10
C LYS A 763 9.96 45.94 21.89
N ARG A 764 11.19 46.28 21.46
CA ARG A 764 11.99 47.38 22.04
C ARG A 764 11.56 48.77 21.55
N GLY A 765 10.46 48.87 20.80
CA GLY A 765 9.88 50.14 20.35
C GLY A 765 10.60 50.77 19.16
N LYS A 766 11.46 50.04 18.43
CA LYS A 766 12.02 50.56 17.18
C LYS A 766 10.95 50.59 16.09
N SER A 767 10.83 51.73 15.41
CA SER A 767 9.96 51.86 14.23
C SER A 767 10.55 51.06 13.05
N LEU A 768 9.86 50.00 12.62
CA LEU A 768 10.21 49.29 11.40
C LEU A 768 9.34 49.80 10.26
N TYR A 769 9.97 50.24 9.17
CA TYR A 769 9.26 50.75 8.00
C TYR A 769 8.49 49.65 7.26
N ILE A 770 7.21 49.93 6.99
CA ILE A 770 6.31 49.17 6.11
C ILE A 770 5.94 50.06 4.91
N ARG A 771 5.99 49.51 3.70
CA ARG A 771 5.54 50.20 2.49
C ARG A 771 4.03 50.47 2.56
N PRO A 772 3.54 51.69 2.26
CA PRO A 772 2.10 51.95 2.19
C PRO A 772 1.46 51.20 1.01
N ILE A 773 0.29 50.60 1.24
CA ILE A 773 -0.50 49.86 0.24
C ILE A 773 -1.80 50.62 -0.01
N ALA A 774 -2.02 51.07 -1.24
CA ALA A 774 -3.14 51.94 -1.60
C ALA A 774 -4.50 51.33 -1.21
N GLY A 775 -4.72 50.05 -1.51
CA GLY A 775 -5.98 49.37 -1.18
C GLY A 775 -6.28 49.27 0.32
N LEU A 776 -5.27 49.32 1.19
CA LEU A 776 -5.47 49.33 2.65
C LEU A 776 -5.77 50.74 3.18
N GLN A 777 -5.18 51.77 2.57
CA GLN A 777 -5.44 53.16 2.93
C GLN A 777 -6.86 53.60 2.56
N GLU A 778 -7.42 53.01 1.50
CA GLU A 778 -8.76 53.32 1.01
C GLU A 778 -9.89 52.60 1.76
N ILE A 779 -9.56 51.68 2.69
CA ILE A 779 -10.57 51.01 3.51
C ILE A 779 -11.38 52.03 4.32
N ASP A 780 -10.71 52.96 5.01
CA ASP A 780 -11.39 53.97 5.83
C ASP A 780 -12.26 54.91 4.98
N ASN A 781 -11.78 55.33 3.80
CA ASN A 781 -12.54 56.16 2.87
C ASN A 781 -13.77 55.41 2.31
N ALA A 782 -13.60 54.14 1.94
CA ALA A 782 -14.68 53.33 1.39
C ALA A 782 -15.77 53.03 2.43
N ILE A 783 -15.41 52.87 3.70
CA ILE A 783 -16.37 52.76 4.81
C ILE A 783 -17.08 54.10 5.02
N GLY A 784 -16.35 55.21 5.12
CA GLY A 784 -16.93 56.54 5.31
C GLY A 784 -17.92 56.93 4.19
N ARG A 785 -17.62 56.59 2.94
CA ARG A 785 -18.56 56.77 1.82
C ARG A 785 -19.82 55.91 1.94
N ALA A 786 -19.69 54.66 2.39
CA ALA A 786 -20.85 53.81 2.63
C ALA A 786 -21.75 54.41 3.72
N THR A 787 -21.16 54.96 4.77
CA THR A 787 -21.86 55.72 5.83
C THR A 787 -22.58 56.94 5.26
N GLU A 788 -21.89 57.79 4.49
CA GLU A 788 -22.47 58.99 3.87
C GLU A 788 -23.65 58.68 2.94
N MET A 789 -23.60 57.55 2.23
CA MET A 789 -24.67 57.10 1.33
C MET A 789 -25.82 56.39 2.06
N GLY A 790 -25.68 56.08 3.36
CA GLY A 790 -26.66 55.27 4.10
C GLY A 790 -26.86 53.86 3.53
N ARG A 791 -25.83 53.31 2.87
CA ARG A 791 -25.87 52.02 2.16
C ARG A 791 -24.93 51.01 2.83
N PRO A 792 -25.29 49.71 2.87
CA PRO A 792 -24.51 48.69 3.57
C PRO A 792 -23.19 48.34 2.86
N ILE A 793 -22.30 47.70 3.63
CA ILE A 793 -21.01 47.15 3.21
C ILE A 793 -21.13 45.62 3.10
N LEU A 794 -20.61 45.04 2.04
CA LEU A 794 -20.43 43.59 1.90
C LEU A 794 -19.00 43.19 2.25
N TYR A 795 -18.84 42.12 3.03
CA TYR A 795 -17.54 41.46 3.22
C TYR A 795 -17.64 39.98 2.86
N CYS A 796 -16.93 39.57 1.82
CA CYS A 796 -16.92 38.21 1.30
C CYS A 796 -15.53 37.59 1.45
N MET A 797 -15.49 36.40 2.06
CA MET A 797 -14.25 35.66 2.30
C MET A 797 -13.91 34.64 1.19
N GLY A 798 -14.78 34.55 0.18
CA GLY A 798 -14.69 33.56 -0.88
C GLY A 798 -15.12 32.16 -0.42
N ILE A 799 -14.57 31.13 -1.06
CA ILE A 799 -15.00 29.73 -0.93
C ILE A 799 -14.07 28.85 -0.09
N GLY A 800 -13.07 29.46 0.55
CA GLY A 800 -12.10 28.76 1.38
C GLY A 800 -12.66 28.24 2.70
N SER A 801 -11.88 27.36 3.33
CA SER A 801 -12.11 26.75 4.63
C SER A 801 -11.08 27.24 5.66
N LEU A 802 -11.22 26.81 6.93
CA LEU A 802 -10.22 27.12 7.97
C LEU A 802 -8.81 26.57 7.71
N GLN A 803 -8.66 25.64 6.77
CA GLN A 803 -7.36 25.10 6.39
C GLN A 803 -6.59 26.09 5.50
N ASP A 804 -7.29 27.03 4.87
CA ASP A 804 -6.72 27.97 3.93
C ASP A 804 -6.14 29.18 4.68
N VAL A 805 -4.85 29.42 4.49
CA VAL A 805 -4.12 30.51 5.16
C VAL A 805 -4.72 31.88 4.79
N SER A 806 -5.28 32.02 3.60
CA SER A 806 -5.96 33.24 3.18
C SER A 806 -7.25 33.53 3.92
N ILE A 807 -7.99 32.51 4.38
CA ILE A 807 -9.16 32.70 5.25
C ILE A 807 -8.72 33.16 6.63
N LEU A 808 -7.63 32.61 7.17
CA LEU A 808 -7.05 33.05 8.44
C LEU A 808 -6.58 34.51 8.39
N ALA A 809 -5.97 34.93 7.26
CA ALA A 809 -5.58 36.32 7.04
C ALA A 809 -6.81 37.27 6.95
N SER A 810 -7.88 36.81 6.30
CA SER A 810 -9.13 37.55 6.12
C SER A 810 -9.73 37.96 7.47
N PHE A 811 -9.71 37.07 8.46
CA PHE A 811 -10.25 37.37 9.79
C PHE A 811 -9.65 38.62 10.44
N GLY A 812 -8.35 38.86 10.25
CA GLY A 812 -7.71 40.08 10.75
C GLY A 812 -8.23 41.34 10.07
N VAL A 813 -8.49 41.28 8.77
CA VAL A 813 -9.07 42.39 8.00
C VAL A 813 -10.55 42.57 8.34
N LEU A 814 -11.32 41.48 8.48
CA LEU A 814 -12.73 41.51 8.91
C LEU A 814 -12.88 42.18 10.28
N SER A 815 -12.00 41.88 11.24
CA SER A 815 -12.02 42.51 12.56
C SER A 815 -11.85 44.03 12.48
N ALA A 816 -10.92 44.50 11.65
CA ALA A 816 -10.67 45.93 11.45
C ALA A 816 -11.86 46.62 10.74
N VAL A 817 -12.36 46.03 9.65
CA VAL A 817 -13.52 46.55 8.90
C VAL A 817 -14.78 46.57 9.79
N ALA A 818 -15.04 45.52 10.57
CA ALA A 818 -16.19 45.44 11.48
C ALA A 818 -16.11 46.46 12.61
N ARG A 819 -14.92 46.70 13.18
CA ARG A 819 -14.73 47.73 14.21
C ARG A 819 -15.03 49.12 13.65
N LYS A 820 -14.50 49.43 12.47
CA LYS A 820 -14.76 50.70 11.78
C LYS A 820 -16.23 50.86 11.39
N ALA A 821 -16.86 49.81 10.86
CA ALA A 821 -18.28 49.81 10.56
C ALA A 821 -19.13 50.12 11.81
N ALA A 822 -18.78 49.56 12.98
CA ALA A 822 -19.44 49.86 14.24
C ALA A 822 -19.19 51.31 14.73
N GLU A 823 -17.97 51.84 14.59
CA GLU A 823 -17.65 53.23 14.93
C GLU A 823 -18.48 54.24 14.11
N TYR A 824 -18.67 53.95 12.82
CA TYR A 824 -19.43 54.77 11.87
C TYR A 824 -20.92 54.41 11.77
N ASP A 825 -21.42 53.50 12.60
CA ASP A 825 -22.83 53.04 12.58
C ASP A 825 -23.30 52.55 11.21
N THR A 826 -22.43 51.84 10.49
CA THR A 826 -22.66 51.36 9.12
C THR A 826 -22.93 49.85 9.10
N ARG A 827 -24.01 49.45 8.44
CA ARG A 827 -24.41 48.04 8.36
C ARG A 827 -23.41 47.21 7.54
N LEU A 828 -22.84 46.16 8.17
CA LEU A 828 -21.92 45.20 7.55
C LEU A 828 -22.60 43.85 7.34
N ILE A 829 -22.62 43.34 6.10
CA ILE A 829 -23.18 42.02 5.74
C ILE A 829 -22.06 41.07 5.34
N VAL A 830 -22.02 39.89 5.96
CA VAL A 830 -20.96 38.89 5.79
C VAL A 830 -21.57 37.53 5.43
N PRO A 831 -21.82 37.25 4.13
CA PRO A 831 -22.27 35.93 3.70
C PRO A 831 -21.10 34.93 3.71
N CYS A 832 -21.25 33.82 4.41
CA CYS A 832 -20.21 32.79 4.53
C CYS A 832 -20.52 31.56 3.67
N TYR A 833 -19.49 31.03 2.99
CA TYR A 833 -19.56 29.81 2.20
C TYR A 833 -19.43 28.54 3.06
N ASP A 834 -18.60 28.59 4.10
CA ASP A 834 -18.29 27.43 4.94
C ASP A 834 -18.98 27.51 6.31
N PHE A 835 -19.54 26.38 6.75
CA PHE A 835 -20.32 26.30 7.98
C PHE A 835 -19.44 26.37 9.25
N ILE A 836 -18.14 26.12 9.15
CA ILE A 836 -17.18 26.24 10.26
C ILE A 836 -16.62 27.67 10.33
N VAL A 837 -16.40 28.32 9.18
CA VAL A 837 -15.99 29.74 9.13
C VAL A 837 -17.06 30.67 9.69
N THR A 838 -18.35 30.37 9.44
CA THR A 838 -19.50 31.21 9.86
C THR A 838 -19.50 31.58 11.35
N PRO A 839 -19.47 30.63 12.31
CA PRO A 839 -19.48 30.96 13.74
C PRO A 839 -18.23 31.76 14.19
N ILE A 840 -17.09 31.58 13.52
CA ILE A 840 -15.87 32.34 13.82
C ILE A 840 -16.01 33.79 13.34
N ALA A 841 -16.53 33.98 12.12
CA ALA A 841 -16.84 35.32 11.61
C ALA A 841 -17.86 36.05 12.50
N GLN A 842 -18.89 35.35 13.00
CA GLN A 842 -19.86 35.90 13.95
C GLN A 842 -19.18 36.42 15.22
N GLU A 843 -18.30 35.61 15.82
CA GLU A 843 -17.60 36.02 17.04
C GLU A 843 -16.64 37.19 16.80
N ILE A 844 -15.93 37.21 15.66
CA ILE A 844 -15.04 38.33 15.30
C ILE A 844 -15.81 39.62 15.13
N VAL A 845 -16.93 39.59 14.40
CA VAL A 845 -17.77 40.77 14.15
C VAL A 845 -18.39 41.25 15.46
N LYS A 846 -18.90 40.34 16.29
CA LYS A 846 -19.42 40.64 17.62
C LYS A 846 -18.38 41.32 18.50
N GLU A 847 -17.21 40.71 18.66
CA GLU A 847 -16.12 41.28 19.47
C GLU A 847 -15.67 42.65 18.94
N ALA A 848 -15.67 42.85 17.62
CA ALA A 848 -15.36 44.14 17.02
C ALA A 848 -16.36 45.22 17.46
N HIS A 849 -17.67 44.93 17.45
CA HIS A 849 -18.73 45.86 17.91
C HIS A 849 -18.64 46.13 19.42
N TYR A 850 -18.34 45.11 20.23
CA TYR A 850 -18.09 45.26 21.66
C TYR A 850 -16.87 46.15 21.93
N SER A 851 -15.77 45.94 21.21
CA SER A 851 -14.54 46.71 21.34
C SER A 851 -14.70 48.19 20.91
N ALA A 852 -15.62 48.47 19.99
CA ALA A 852 -16.00 49.82 19.59
C ALA A 852 -16.96 50.51 20.59
N GLY A 853 -17.39 49.80 21.65
CA GLY A 853 -18.33 50.33 22.65
C GLY A 853 -19.78 50.39 22.19
N ARG A 854 -20.13 49.71 21.08
CA ARG A 854 -21.50 49.63 20.53
C ARG A 854 -22.02 48.20 20.41
N PRO A 855 -22.15 47.44 21.51
CA PRO A 855 -22.68 46.08 21.47
C PRO A 855 -24.13 46.00 20.99
N ASP A 856 -24.89 47.08 21.10
CA ASP A 856 -26.27 47.25 20.63
C ASP A 856 -26.40 47.29 19.10
N SER A 857 -25.35 47.71 18.40
CA SER A 857 -25.33 47.76 16.92
C SER A 857 -25.06 46.40 16.26
N TYR A 858 -24.70 45.37 17.03
CA TYR A 858 -24.45 44.03 16.51
C TYR A 858 -25.76 43.28 16.20
N ASP A 859 -25.94 42.90 14.94
CA ASP A 859 -27.04 42.03 14.50
C ASP A 859 -26.52 40.65 14.07
N PRO A 860 -26.88 39.57 14.79
CA PRO A 860 -26.52 38.19 14.42
C PRO A 860 -26.98 37.76 13.02
N HIS A 861 -28.02 38.38 12.45
CA HIS A 861 -28.55 38.01 11.13
C HIS A 861 -27.73 38.57 9.97
N ASN A 862 -26.79 39.47 10.23
CA ASN A 862 -25.94 40.03 9.19
C ASN A 862 -24.71 39.16 8.87
N VAL A 863 -24.39 38.15 9.70
CA VAL A 863 -23.32 37.18 9.45
C VAL A 863 -23.92 35.77 9.41
N PHE A 864 -24.00 35.17 8.23
CA PHE A 864 -24.77 33.94 8.04
C PHE A 864 -24.18 33.00 6.99
N TYR A 865 -24.42 31.70 7.18
CA TYR A 865 -24.10 30.66 6.20
C TYR A 865 -25.09 30.68 5.06
N LEU A 866 -24.59 30.71 3.82
CA LEU A 866 -25.42 30.82 2.63
C LEU A 866 -25.56 29.45 1.93
N THR A 867 -24.44 28.87 1.51
CA THR A 867 -24.34 27.52 0.92
C THR A 867 -22.86 27.18 0.68
N ASN A 868 -22.53 25.89 0.71
CA ASN A 868 -21.20 25.35 0.40
C ASN A 868 -21.09 24.87 -1.06
N SER A 869 -21.90 25.42 -1.96
CA SER A 869 -21.85 25.16 -3.39
C SER A 869 -21.47 26.45 -4.12
N GLN A 870 -20.37 26.42 -4.88
CA GLN A 870 -19.68 27.60 -5.42
C GLN A 870 -20.63 28.55 -6.17
N PHE A 871 -21.25 28.13 -7.28
CA PHE A 871 -22.11 29.02 -8.07
C PHE A 871 -23.44 29.41 -7.40
N PRO A 872 -24.10 28.53 -6.61
CA PRO A 872 -25.19 28.96 -5.75
C PRO A 872 -24.79 30.05 -4.73
N TYR A 873 -23.58 29.98 -4.17
CA TYR A 873 -23.05 31.03 -3.30
C TYR A 873 -22.89 32.34 -4.06
N VAL A 874 -22.33 32.31 -5.28
CA VAL A 874 -22.27 33.48 -6.19
C VAL A 874 -23.64 34.09 -6.44
N ALA A 875 -24.62 33.29 -6.85
CA ALA A 875 -25.96 33.78 -7.13
C ALA A 875 -26.59 34.44 -5.88
N GLY A 876 -26.34 33.87 -4.70
CA GLY A 876 -26.76 34.44 -3.41
C GLY A 876 -26.11 35.79 -3.12
N VAL A 877 -24.79 35.87 -3.21
CA VAL A 877 -24.01 37.10 -2.98
C VAL A 877 -24.37 38.19 -3.99
N ASN A 878 -24.44 37.87 -5.28
CA ASN A 878 -24.85 38.81 -6.33
C ASN A 878 -26.28 39.34 -6.07
N GLY A 879 -27.18 38.45 -5.65
CA GLY A 879 -28.52 38.84 -5.25
C GLY A 879 -28.53 39.81 -4.06
N ILE A 880 -27.65 39.62 -3.07
CA ILE A 880 -27.48 40.56 -1.95
C ILE A 880 -26.95 41.90 -2.44
N GLN A 881 -25.89 41.90 -3.26
CA GLN A 881 -25.29 43.11 -3.82
C GLN A 881 -26.33 44.00 -4.51
N ILE A 882 -27.17 43.40 -5.37
CA ILE A 882 -28.19 44.12 -6.15
C ILE A 882 -29.35 44.59 -5.27
N ARG A 883 -29.92 43.72 -4.41
CA ARG A 883 -31.13 44.04 -3.63
C ARG A 883 -30.88 45.15 -2.60
N GLU A 884 -29.79 45.02 -1.87
CA GLU A 884 -29.43 45.94 -0.79
C GLU A 884 -28.64 47.15 -1.31
N ARG A 885 -28.29 47.15 -2.61
CA ARG A 885 -27.44 48.16 -3.27
C ARG A 885 -26.19 48.43 -2.43
N MET A 886 -25.27 47.47 -2.34
CA MET A 886 -24.02 47.65 -1.58
C MET A 886 -23.27 48.91 -2.03
N ALA A 887 -22.77 49.71 -1.09
CA ALA A 887 -21.91 50.85 -1.42
C ALA A 887 -20.44 50.45 -1.56
N THR A 888 -20.01 49.46 -0.78
CA THR A 888 -18.63 48.97 -0.77
C THR A 888 -18.63 47.45 -0.65
N ASN A 889 -17.80 46.77 -1.45
CA ASN A 889 -17.58 45.34 -1.40
C ASN A 889 -16.11 45.03 -1.07
N PHE A 890 -15.89 44.30 0.02
CA PHE A 890 -14.59 43.72 0.38
C PHE A 890 -14.55 42.25 -0.02
N PHE A 891 -13.64 41.90 -0.92
CA PHE A 891 -13.40 40.51 -1.35
C PHE A 891 -12.06 40.03 -0.81
N MET A 892 -12.03 39.48 0.40
CA MET A 892 -10.81 39.21 1.15
C MET A 892 -10.74 37.73 1.53
N GLY A 893 -9.98 36.91 0.81
CA GLY A 893 -9.88 35.48 1.11
C GLY A 893 -9.48 34.60 -0.08
N TYR A 894 -9.95 33.37 -0.07
CA TYR A 894 -9.66 32.41 -1.13
C TYR A 894 -10.77 32.42 -2.16
N PHE A 895 -10.43 32.77 -3.40
CA PHE A 895 -11.36 32.80 -4.51
C PHE A 895 -10.89 31.89 -5.65
N ALA A 896 -11.85 31.38 -6.41
CA ALA A 896 -11.66 30.72 -7.69
C ALA A 896 -12.48 31.45 -8.77
N ALA A 897 -13.04 30.70 -9.73
CA ALA A 897 -13.74 31.22 -10.91
C ALA A 897 -14.91 32.17 -10.59
N GLU A 898 -15.42 32.20 -9.36
CA GLU A 898 -16.46 33.12 -8.90
C GLU A 898 -16.03 34.59 -8.81
N SER A 899 -14.73 34.85 -8.66
CA SER A 899 -14.16 36.19 -8.44
C SER A 899 -14.70 37.21 -9.46
N LEU A 900 -14.68 36.86 -10.74
CA LEU A 900 -15.14 37.73 -11.83
C LEU A 900 -16.65 38.01 -11.76
N LEU A 901 -17.47 37.00 -11.44
CA LEU A 901 -18.93 37.14 -11.44
C LEU A 901 -19.45 38.04 -10.31
N MET A 902 -18.83 37.95 -9.14
CA MET A 902 -19.20 38.78 -7.97
C MET A 902 -18.76 40.22 -8.13
N THR A 903 -17.56 40.42 -8.68
CA THR A 903 -16.97 41.75 -8.82
C THR A 903 -17.58 42.51 -9.98
N GLU A 904 -17.94 41.86 -11.09
CA GLU A 904 -18.67 42.51 -12.18
C GLU A 904 -20.05 43.00 -11.70
N THR A 905 -20.72 42.23 -10.86
CA THR A 905 -22.00 42.63 -10.26
C THR A 905 -21.83 43.87 -9.37
N GLY A 906 -20.77 43.90 -8.56
CA GLY A 906 -20.46 45.05 -7.71
C GLY A 906 -20.11 46.31 -8.51
N ASN A 907 -19.37 46.15 -9.60
CA ASN A 907 -19.04 47.24 -10.52
C ASN A 907 -20.30 47.81 -11.19
N HIS A 908 -21.21 46.93 -11.64
CA HIS A 908 -22.48 47.32 -12.25
C HIS A 908 -23.39 48.16 -11.31
N ILE A 909 -23.36 47.92 -10.00
CA ILE A 909 -24.13 48.71 -9.02
C ILE A 909 -23.37 49.95 -8.49
N GLY A 910 -22.17 50.22 -9.03
CA GLY A 910 -21.32 51.35 -8.67
C GLY A 910 -20.75 51.26 -7.25
N ALA A 911 -20.53 50.05 -6.73
CA ALA A 911 -19.91 49.85 -5.42
C ALA A 911 -18.39 50.02 -5.53
N ILE A 912 -17.75 50.62 -4.52
CA ILE A 912 -16.28 50.59 -4.39
C ILE A 912 -15.87 49.16 -4.05
N GLN A 913 -14.87 48.62 -4.75
CA GLN A 913 -14.45 47.24 -4.57
C GLN A 913 -12.97 47.15 -4.20
N ILE A 914 -12.71 46.53 -3.04
CA ILE A 914 -11.36 46.27 -2.54
C ILE A 914 -11.21 44.77 -2.38
N ALA A 915 -10.30 44.18 -3.15
CA ALA A 915 -10.07 42.74 -3.19
C ALA A 915 -8.67 42.36 -2.70
N GLY A 916 -8.54 41.14 -2.17
CA GLY A 916 -7.28 40.56 -1.75
C GLY A 916 -7.36 39.04 -1.73
N SER A 917 -6.42 38.39 -2.43
CA SER A 917 -6.34 36.93 -2.51
C SER A 917 -4.90 36.48 -2.77
N ASP A 918 -4.58 35.26 -2.32
CA ASP A 918 -3.34 34.57 -2.63
C ASP A 918 -3.45 33.64 -3.85
N ALA A 919 -4.66 33.50 -4.42
CA ALA A 919 -4.90 32.71 -5.61
C ALA A 919 -4.36 33.40 -6.87
N ALA A 920 -3.16 33.01 -7.32
CA ALA A 920 -2.48 33.60 -8.48
C ALA A 920 -3.31 33.62 -9.77
N THR A 921 -4.23 32.66 -9.94
CA THR A 921 -5.10 32.56 -11.13
C THR A 921 -6.28 33.54 -11.10
N GLN A 922 -6.63 34.12 -9.95
CA GLN A 922 -7.78 35.01 -9.80
C GLN A 922 -7.42 36.48 -9.68
N ILE A 923 -6.19 36.79 -9.26
CA ILE A 923 -5.68 38.16 -9.16
C ILE A 923 -5.92 38.98 -10.45
N PRO A 924 -5.73 38.45 -11.68
CA PRO A 924 -6.03 39.21 -12.89
C PRO A 924 -7.49 39.67 -12.99
N PHE A 925 -8.46 38.86 -12.54
CA PHE A 925 -9.86 39.26 -12.55
C PHE A 925 -10.13 40.40 -11.59
N PHE A 926 -9.61 40.32 -10.36
CA PHE A 926 -9.73 41.40 -9.38
C PHE A 926 -9.08 42.70 -9.87
N ILE A 927 -7.90 42.63 -10.51
CA ILE A 927 -7.26 43.81 -11.10
C ILE A 927 -8.16 44.47 -12.16
N THR A 928 -8.90 43.67 -12.93
CA THR A 928 -9.76 44.22 -14.00
C THR A 928 -11.11 44.75 -13.53
N THR A 929 -11.64 44.26 -12.41
CA THR A 929 -13.02 44.56 -11.97
C THR A 929 -13.13 45.29 -10.64
N CYS A 930 -12.04 45.40 -9.86
CA CYS A 930 -12.00 46.11 -8.58
C CYS A 930 -11.16 47.38 -8.65
N ASP A 931 -11.50 48.38 -7.83
CA ASP A 931 -10.74 49.64 -7.72
C ASP A 931 -9.35 49.41 -7.12
N TYR A 932 -9.26 48.52 -6.12
CA TYR A 932 -8.00 48.17 -5.47
C TYR A 932 -7.88 46.66 -5.28
N THR A 933 -6.71 46.12 -5.63
CA THR A 933 -6.40 44.69 -5.47
C THR A 933 -5.08 44.50 -4.72
N LEU A 934 -5.13 43.77 -3.61
CA LEU A 934 -3.97 43.32 -2.85
C LEU A 934 -3.41 42.05 -3.49
N ILE A 935 -2.14 42.09 -3.90
CA ILE A 935 -1.51 41.01 -4.66
C ILE A 935 -0.70 40.11 -3.73
N GLY A 936 -1.14 38.86 -3.56
CA GLY A 936 -0.37 37.81 -2.87
C GLY A 936 0.04 38.20 -1.44
N GLU A 937 1.30 38.54 -1.21
CA GLU A 937 1.83 38.87 0.12
C GLU A 937 1.30 40.18 0.70
N GLU A 938 0.84 41.12 -0.14
CA GLU A 938 0.17 42.34 0.33
C GLU A 938 -1.10 42.02 1.14
N TYR A 939 -1.80 40.95 0.73
CA TYR A 939 -2.98 40.46 1.43
C TYR A 939 -2.62 39.86 2.80
N TYR A 940 -1.53 39.09 2.89
CA TYR A 940 -1.04 38.54 4.16
C TYR A 940 -0.53 39.63 5.13
N ALA A 941 -0.01 40.73 4.59
CA ALA A 941 0.42 41.88 5.39
C ALA A 941 -0.74 42.78 5.86
N ALA A 942 -1.94 42.63 5.29
CA ALA A 942 -3.07 43.54 5.51
C ALA A 942 -3.48 43.68 6.99
N SER A 943 -3.61 42.56 7.70
CA SER A 943 -3.97 42.57 9.13
C SER A 943 -2.91 43.25 10.01
N THR A 944 -1.63 43.12 9.64
CA THR A 944 -0.52 43.77 10.33
C THR A 944 -0.56 45.28 10.12
N TYR A 945 -0.89 45.71 8.90
CA TYR A 945 -1.03 47.12 8.54
C TYR A 945 -2.17 47.80 9.30
N LEU A 946 -3.33 47.13 9.41
CA LEU A 946 -4.53 47.69 10.04
C LEU A 946 -4.49 47.68 11.58
N SER A 947 -3.80 46.71 12.20
CA SER A 947 -3.76 46.60 13.67
C SER A 947 -2.51 47.21 14.31
N THR A 948 -1.46 47.52 13.54
CA THR A 948 -0.18 48.09 14.00
C THR A 948 0.50 47.31 15.14
N ASN A 949 0.23 46.01 15.26
CA ASN A 949 0.78 45.17 16.32
C ASN A 949 2.31 44.97 16.13
N PRO A 950 3.17 45.36 17.11
CA PRO A 950 4.62 45.21 17.01
C PRO A 950 5.09 43.78 16.74
N MET A 951 4.34 42.77 17.22
CA MET A 951 4.68 41.37 17.01
C MET A 951 4.48 40.94 15.56
N MET A 952 3.35 41.30 14.95
CA MET A 952 3.09 40.97 13.54
C MET A 952 4.03 41.74 12.61
N LEU A 953 4.34 42.99 12.97
CA LEU A 953 5.25 43.86 12.23
C LEU A 953 6.70 43.36 12.24
N GLY A 954 7.17 42.82 13.37
CA GLY A 954 8.48 42.16 13.46
C GLY A 954 8.57 40.89 12.60
N THR A 955 7.52 40.06 12.59
CA THR A 955 7.48 38.85 11.75
C THR A 955 7.48 39.18 10.26
N LEU A 956 6.67 40.16 9.83
CA LEU A 956 6.63 40.61 8.43
C LEU A 956 8.02 41.06 7.96
N LYS A 957 8.72 41.87 8.76
CA LYS A 957 10.07 42.33 8.41
C LYS A 957 11.08 41.19 8.35
N GLY A 958 10.98 40.23 9.26
CA GLY A 958 11.84 39.04 9.23
C GLY A 958 11.66 38.21 7.95
N GLN A 959 10.43 38.06 7.48
CA GLN A 959 10.13 37.38 6.21
C GLN A 959 10.74 38.11 5.01
N ASP A 960 10.65 39.44 4.96
CA ASP A 960 11.22 40.22 3.85
C ASP A 960 12.74 40.07 3.75
N TYR A 961 13.45 40.15 4.87
CA TYR A 961 14.91 39.97 4.89
C TYR A 961 15.32 38.54 4.52
N TYR A 962 14.52 37.55 4.92
CA TYR A 962 14.77 36.17 4.54
C TYR A 962 14.59 35.96 3.03
N LYS A 963 13.58 36.57 2.40
CA LYS A 963 13.43 36.55 0.93
C LYS A 963 14.60 37.24 0.24
N PHE A 964 15.08 38.37 0.76
CA PHE A 964 16.26 39.04 0.22
C PHE A 964 17.50 38.12 0.27
N LEU A 965 17.68 37.38 1.36
CA LEU A 965 18.73 36.37 1.48
C LEU A 965 18.56 35.26 0.44
N ILE A 966 17.34 34.75 0.23
CA ILE A 966 17.05 33.73 -0.80
C ILE A 966 17.38 34.27 -2.20
N ILE A 967 16.94 35.48 -2.55
CA ILE A 967 17.21 36.11 -3.86
C ILE A 967 18.72 36.27 -4.06
N THR A 968 19.45 36.73 -3.04
CA THR A 968 20.91 36.86 -3.10
C THR A 968 21.58 35.51 -3.34
N PHE A 969 21.13 34.46 -2.63
CA PHE A 969 21.65 33.11 -2.79
C PHE A 969 21.35 32.54 -4.19
N LEU A 970 20.17 32.82 -4.74
CA LEU A 970 19.77 32.40 -6.08
C LEU A 970 20.64 33.05 -7.16
N VAL A 971 20.91 34.35 -7.06
CA VAL A 971 21.80 35.07 -7.99
C VAL A 971 23.21 34.48 -7.94
N ILE A 972 23.78 34.29 -6.74
CA ILE A 972 25.11 33.68 -6.58
C ILE A 972 25.14 32.25 -7.14
N GLY A 973 24.13 31.44 -6.81
CA GLY A 973 24.02 30.06 -7.30
C GLY A 973 23.92 29.99 -8.82
N THR A 974 23.20 30.93 -9.45
CA THR A 974 23.07 31.02 -10.91
C THR A 974 24.41 31.35 -11.57
N VAL A 975 25.17 32.30 -11.01
CA VAL A 975 26.51 32.65 -11.52
C VAL A 975 27.47 31.47 -11.39
N LEU A 976 27.49 30.79 -10.24
CA LEU A 976 28.33 29.61 -10.01
C LEU A 976 27.98 28.45 -10.94
N ALA A 977 26.69 28.17 -11.13
CA ALA A 977 26.21 27.13 -12.03
C ALA A 977 26.60 27.44 -13.50
N THR A 978 26.56 28.70 -13.91
CA THR A 978 27.01 29.14 -15.25
C THR A 978 28.50 28.86 -15.47
N LEU A 979 29.31 28.90 -14.40
CA LEU A 979 30.74 28.54 -14.40
C LEU A 979 30.98 27.03 -14.17
N GLN A 980 29.95 26.19 -14.27
CA GLN A 980 30.01 24.73 -14.04
C GLN A 980 30.39 24.33 -12.60
N HIS A 981 30.29 25.24 -11.63
CA HIS A 981 30.45 24.93 -10.20
C HIS A 981 29.10 24.54 -9.58
N THR A 982 28.76 23.25 -9.62
CA THR A 982 27.46 22.70 -9.18
C THR A 982 27.39 22.35 -7.68
N GLN A 983 28.41 22.67 -6.89
CA GLN A 983 28.46 22.34 -5.46
C GLN A 983 27.31 22.99 -4.68
N VAL A 984 26.98 24.24 -4.99
CA VAL A 984 25.91 25.00 -4.33
C VAL A 984 24.52 24.45 -4.70
N THR A 985 24.34 24.06 -5.97
CA THR A 985 23.08 23.42 -6.42
C THR A 985 22.90 22.04 -5.79
N ASN A 986 23.99 21.29 -5.60
CA ASN A 986 23.98 19.96 -4.99
C ASN A 986 23.75 19.98 -3.45
N LEU A 987 23.87 21.15 -2.80
CA LEU A 987 23.52 21.32 -1.38
C LEU A 987 22.00 21.32 -1.16
N PHE A 988 21.22 21.67 -2.18
CA PHE A 988 19.78 21.55 -2.10
C PHE A 988 19.37 20.13 -2.45
N PRO A 989 18.42 19.54 -1.72
CA PRO A 989 17.88 18.25 -2.09
C PRO A 989 17.34 18.35 -3.53
N LEU A 990 17.94 17.58 -4.43
CA LEU A 990 17.37 17.32 -5.75
C LEU A 990 16.03 16.60 -5.53
N ARG A 991 15.04 16.95 -6.37
CA ARG A 991 13.63 16.56 -6.23
C ARG A 991 13.42 15.06 -6.03
#